data_AF-A0A8H5XI14-F1
#
_entry.id   AF-A0A8H5XI14-F1
#
_cell.length_a   1.000
_cell.length_b   1.000
_cell.length_c   1.000
_cell.angle_alpha   90.00
_cell.angle_beta   90.00
_cell.angle_gamma   90.00
#
_symmetry.space_group_name_H-M   'P 1'
#
loop_
_entity.id
_entity.type
_entity.pdbx_description
1 polymer ?
#
loop_
_entity_poly.entity_id
_entity_poly.type
_entity_poly.pdbx_seq_one_letter_code
_entity_poly.pdbx_strand_id
1 'polypeptide(L)'
;MDSRAAAAEAMRSAIEYWSQFVARSISQRLDTEKFENYIRLVHDQHPLPPALVADFFLRPQPSNDNSLDPRIPPYLQVLTRLGYVDAPSILKALYKYSSLHAYAQQPNANEGKDNEKGSQKSDDKEKDEKKQKITRWKSSYWAEEVLFYGITKSVVEGKAIRDSKTALEMTRIISKLMVLFTTAFAADMIEQLHTAQVRDEMESSRAALVALLLRMCENDILVGAMSKQIAKDVRKEMSAGLASFVPTLQLVPQITDKLEQFRTEILASSDPADKKKQATNAAMDELLDSAVGLDNFVVADIPVSNTRAGLYIYLNAALIARPLLDDHALFSYMSNKYQGDIQSSAIDLILASFDILANAVFRNEGQKDAHLLRSFLINKVPILLYQLLPPGFPGTSAEFCITEALSHVDTSLFPTASLMFDESRNNNPYTESIREEFCAACVLHGLVQREHVERILGEISLSYEPSLQKHSKDKLVQDCLSDTEKIQGLVRELDKMDGNVGAVCQALVESLDVILLFEKLPNILEPLCQLLDNWRYEDDQEEYQPVYEEFGAVLLLVLAFTYRYNLNAVEIGIASPDSWVAKIIGRGHIGRQCNELTQRENDHLNGWIHGLFDTEAGGLGDELMSSCPPQEFYLVVAPLFQSIVVAYTHGYLNDESLKGGIEYLVDTFLLPSLVPAIRFLADYLWIDQKEQKSIIKILQLILLPSSISGEASTMLSSVKNLIAKPLEHALRTYQRRDPNNQDIEPLLRTLKDSIPLSRRTGGTDLNELESWTTTPPTGFSSAIKLTIQGLVHWSIHPAINSMPTSYTHRQVLAALKIMGPKRVLHVILEEIRQHTEAGSANIVYDVAISLICAPDAAKDAPAVVDANGNMLPPVQRQRSLRDLLKVEAEGCRKLQKKDPALAEIVVRLHRRVEAQMIIPQPPGMLQTAEMSLNLDGDTAALGDAMAAAASGVQGDNMSVDNLTLDVSMGGVPSDLGLGSANDGGSLDPSGDAAMFEGFDTQDMDNFDWDDIGNSF
;
A
#
# COMPACT_ATOMS: atom_id res chain seq x y z
N MET A 1 -37.13 -20.61 -44.44
CA MET A 1 -36.93 -19.14 -44.44
C MET A 1 -37.37 -18.54 -43.11
N ASP A 2 -38.45 -19.02 -42.50
CA ASP A 2 -38.97 -18.51 -41.21
C ASP A 2 -38.00 -18.62 -40.01
N SER A 3 -37.17 -19.66 -39.93
CA SER A 3 -36.18 -19.80 -38.84
C SER A 3 -35.02 -18.80 -38.94
N ARG A 4 -34.57 -18.44 -40.16
CA ARG A 4 -33.54 -17.41 -40.36
C ARG A 4 -34.07 -16.00 -40.13
N ALA A 5 -35.33 -15.75 -40.52
CA ALA A 5 -36.00 -14.49 -40.24
C ALA A 5 -36.22 -14.30 -38.72
N ALA A 6 -36.67 -15.34 -38.01
CA ALA A 6 -36.83 -15.32 -36.56
C ALA A 6 -35.49 -15.16 -35.81
N ALA A 7 -34.41 -15.81 -36.27
CA ALA A 7 -33.08 -15.63 -35.70
C ALA A 7 -32.52 -14.20 -35.93
N ALA A 8 -32.77 -13.62 -37.11
CA ALA A 8 -32.38 -12.24 -37.41
C ALA A 8 -33.19 -11.23 -36.57
N GLU A 9 -34.48 -11.46 -36.36
CA GLU A 9 -35.34 -10.64 -35.49
C GLU A 9 -34.88 -10.72 -34.02
N ALA A 10 -34.58 -11.93 -33.52
CA ALA A 10 -34.06 -12.16 -32.17
C ALA A 10 -32.69 -11.50 -31.97
N MET A 11 -31.82 -11.56 -32.98
CA MET A 11 -30.51 -10.90 -32.94
C MET A 11 -30.64 -9.38 -32.94
N ARG A 12 -31.56 -8.79 -33.72
CA ARG A 12 -31.85 -7.34 -33.68
C ARG A 12 -32.39 -6.91 -32.32
N SER A 13 -33.32 -7.68 -31.76
CA SER A 13 -33.87 -7.41 -30.43
C SER A 13 -32.79 -7.49 -29.35
N ALA A 14 -31.90 -8.49 -29.41
CA ALA A 14 -30.75 -8.59 -28.52
C ALA A 14 -29.81 -7.39 -28.66
N ILE A 15 -29.44 -6.99 -29.89
CA ILE A 15 -28.59 -5.82 -30.16
C ILE A 15 -29.19 -4.54 -29.56
N GLU A 16 -30.48 -4.31 -29.75
CA GLU A 16 -31.18 -3.15 -29.21
C GLU A 16 -31.20 -3.18 -27.67
N TYR A 17 -31.50 -4.35 -27.08
CA TYR A 17 -31.51 -4.53 -25.64
C TYR A 17 -30.13 -4.29 -25.02
N TRP A 18 -29.07 -4.87 -25.59
CA TRP A 18 -27.69 -4.66 -25.12
C TRP A 18 -27.28 -3.20 -25.23
N SER A 19 -27.63 -2.51 -26.32
CA SER A 19 -27.36 -1.08 -26.46
C SER A 19 -28.06 -0.26 -25.36
N GLN A 20 -29.32 -0.57 -25.06
CA GLN A 20 -30.06 0.12 -23.99
C GLN A 20 -29.53 -0.23 -22.60
N PHE A 21 -29.18 -1.49 -22.37
CA PHE A 21 -28.63 -1.98 -21.10
C PHE A 21 -27.27 -1.33 -20.79
N VAL A 22 -26.37 -1.26 -21.77
CA VAL A 22 -25.06 -0.60 -21.60
C VAL A 22 -25.26 0.89 -21.34
N ALA A 23 -26.11 1.56 -22.13
CA ALA A 23 -26.42 2.97 -21.92
C ALA A 23 -26.99 3.24 -20.52
N ARG A 24 -27.92 2.40 -20.04
CA ARG A 24 -28.50 2.50 -18.70
C ARG A 24 -27.51 2.18 -17.59
N SER A 25 -26.65 1.17 -17.79
CA SER A 25 -25.62 0.78 -16.81
C SER A 25 -24.61 1.92 -16.58
N ILE A 26 -24.23 2.61 -17.67
CA ILE A 26 -23.36 3.79 -17.61
C ILE A 26 -24.11 4.99 -17.00
N SER A 27 -25.35 5.27 -17.43
CA SER A 27 -26.11 6.44 -16.94
C SER A 27 -26.51 6.32 -15.48
N GLN A 28 -26.93 5.12 -15.03
CA GLN A 28 -27.31 4.83 -13.65
C GLN A 28 -26.12 4.46 -12.76
N ARG A 29 -24.90 4.43 -13.34
CA ARG A 29 -23.68 4.20 -12.59
C ARG A 29 -23.77 2.92 -11.75
N LEU A 30 -24.13 1.82 -12.41
CA LEU A 30 -24.36 0.54 -11.76
C LEU A 30 -23.07 0.02 -11.06
N ASP A 31 -23.18 -0.44 -9.83
CA ASP A 31 -22.04 -1.05 -9.14
C ASP A 31 -21.60 -2.36 -9.82
N THR A 32 -20.32 -2.73 -9.69
CA THR A 32 -19.74 -3.90 -10.35
C THR A 32 -20.40 -5.21 -9.89
N GLU A 33 -20.80 -5.32 -8.62
CA GLU A 33 -21.49 -6.51 -8.08
C GLU A 33 -22.93 -6.61 -8.60
N LYS A 34 -23.66 -5.48 -8.62
CA LYS A 34 -25.01 -5.43 -9.20
C LYS A 34 -24.98 -5.68 -10.71
N PHE A 35 -23.97 -5.15 -11.41
CA PHE A 35 -23.72 -5.43 -12.82
C PHE A 35 -23.48 -6.91 -13.08
N GLU A 36 -22.68 -7.59 -12.25
CA GLU A 36 -22.45 -9.03 -12.36
C GLU A 36 -23.75 -9.85 -12.23
N ASN A 37 -24.66 -9.46 -11.34
CA ASN A 37 -25.93 -10.15 -11.20
C ASN A 37 -26.85 -9.93 -12.40
N TYR A 38 -26.97 -8.68 -12.87
CA TYR A 38 -27.81 -8.37 -14.02
C TYR A 38 -27.25 -8.92 -15.34
N ILE A 39 -25.94 -8.87 -15.55
CA ILE A 39 -25.33 -9.31 -16.81
C ILE A 39 -25.51 -10.82 -17.03
N ARG A 40 -25.60 -11.63 -15.97
CA ARG A 40 -25.94 -13.05 -16.07
C ARG A 40 -27.35 -13.23 -16.65
N LEU A 41 -28.33 -12.49 -16.13
CA LEU A 41 -29.71 -12.52 -16.63
C LEU A 41 -29.81 -12.00 -18.07
N VAL A 42 -29.11 -10.92 -18.39
CA VAL A 42 -29.11 -10.33 -19.73
C VAL A 42 -28.49 -11.28 -20.75
N HIS A 43 -27.37 -11.92 -20.42
CA HIS A 43 -26.74 -12.89 -21.31
C HIS A 43 -27.59 -14.15 -21.50
N ASP A 44 -28.28 -14.63 -20.45
CA ASP A 44 -29.17 -15.78 -20.52
C ASP A 44 -30.41 -15.53 -21.41
N GLN A 45 -30.94 -14.30 -21.39
CA GLN A 45 -32.12 -13.92 -22.17
C GLN A 45 -31.79 -13.43 -23.60
N HIS A 46 -30.64 -12.77 -23.76
CA HIS A 46 -30.21 -12.14 -25.01
C HIS A 46 -28.74 -12.48 -25.29
N PRO A 47 -28.38 -13.72 -25.69
CA PRO A 47 -27.00 -14.07 -25.93
C PRO A 47 -26.44 -13.35 -27.16
N LEU A 48 -25.21 -12.82 -27.05
CA LEU A 48 -24.48 -12.18 -28.15
C LEU A 48 -23.05 -12.70 -28.26
N PRO A 49 -22.46 -12.73 -29.48
CA PRO A 49 -21.05 -13.05 -29.67
C PRO A 49 -20.12 -12.13 -28.85
N PRO A 50 -19.00 -12.64 -28.29
CA PRO A 50 -18.04 -11.87 -27.52
C PRO A 50 -17.55 -10.59 -28.19
N ALA A 51 -17.36 -10.64 -29.51
CA ALA A 51 -16.94 -9.49 -30.32
C ALA A 51 -17.96 -8.35 -30.32
N LEU A 52 -19.27 -8.66 -30.37
CA LEU A 52 -20.33 -7.66 -30.34
C LEU A 52 -20.51 -7.10 -28.93
N VAL A 53 -20.40 -7.93 -27.90
CA VAL A 53 -20.43 -7.48 -26.51
C VAL A 53 -19.28 -6.49 -26.26
N ALA A 54 -18.04 -6.84 -26.64
CA ALA A 54 -16.91 -5.93 -26.47
C ALA A 54 -17.08 -4.62 -27.27
N ASP A 55 -17.64 -4.68 -28.48
CA ASP A 55 -17.94 -3.51 -29.33
C ASP A 55 -18.90 -2.53 -28.62
N PHE A 56 -19.98 -3.02 -27.99
CA PHE A 56 -20.94 -2.15 -27.29
C PHE A 56 -20.31 -1.36 -26.13
N PHE A 57 -19.40 -1.99 -25.38
CA PHE A 57 -18.72 -1.34 -24.26
C PHE A 57 -17.63 -0.38 -24.72
N LEU A 58 -16.95 -0.64 -25.85
CA LEU A 58 -15.78 0.13 -26.28
C LEU A 58 -16.05 1.17 -27.37
N ARG A 59 -17.24 1.16 -27.96
CA ARG A 59 -17.66 2.09 -29.01
C ARG A 59 -17.94 3.50 -28.47
N PRO A 60 -17.53 4.56 -29.19
CA PRO A 60 -17.94 5.94 -28.92
C PRO A 60 -19.46 6.11 -28.95
N GLN A 61 -20.01 6.73 -27.90
CA GLN A 61 -21.44 7.02 -27.81
C GLN A 61 -21.72 8.39 -28.42
N PRO A 62 -22.90 8.62 -29.03
CA PRO A 62 -23.25 9.94 -29.57
C PRO A 62 -23.16 11.09 -28.55
N SER A 63 -23.32 10.78 -27.25
CA SER A 63 -23.20 11.72 -26.14
C SER A 63 -21.77 11.97 -25.66
N ASN A 64 -20.82 11.08 -25.99
CA ASN A 64 -19.43 11.19 -25.58
C ASN A 64 -18.53 10.47 -26.60
N ASP A 65 -17.78 11.27 -27.39
CA ASP A 65 -16.75 10.82 -28.32
C ASP A 65 -15.33 11.20 -27.87
N ASN A 66 -15.19 11.76 -26.66
CA ASN A 66 -13.92 12.29 -26.19
C ASN A 66 -13.05 11.20 -25.56
N SER A 67 -13.58 10.47 -24.57
CA SER A 67 -12.86 9.40 -23.88
C SER A 67 -13.81 8.35 -23.29
N LEU A 68 -13.29 7.14 -23.04
CA LEU A 68 -14.05 6.03 -22.48
C LEU A 68 -14.44 6.27 -21.01
N ASP A 69 -15.66 5.86 -20.62
CA ASP A 69 -16.10 5.95 -19.21
C ASP A 69 -15.26 5.03 -18.29
N PRO A 70 -14.81 5.51 -17.11
CA PRO A 70 -13.92 4.76 -16.23
C PRO A 70 -14.51 3.49 -15.61
N ARG A 71 -15.82 3.26 -15.73
CA ARG A 71 -16.50 2.04 -15.24
C ARG A 71 -16.48 0.90 -16.25
N ILE A 72 -16.19 1.20 -17.50
CA ILE A 72 -16.15 0.20 -18.57
C ILE A 72 -15.04 -0.84 -18.33
N PRO A 73 -13.80 -0.48 -17.91
CA PRO A 73 -12.79 -1.50 -17.62
C PRO A 73 -13.18 -2.48 -16.50
N PRO A 74 -13.73 -2.06 -15.33
CA PRO A 74 -14.30 -2.98 -14.35
C PRO A 74 -15.41 -3.89 -14.91
N TYR A 75 -16.33 -3.37 -15.72
CA TYR A 75 -17.37 -4.20 -16.35
C TYR A 75 -16.78 -5.23 -17.33
N LEU A 76 -15.80 -4.83 -18.13
CA LEU A 76 -15.07 -5.74 -19.02
C LEU A 76 -14.31 -6.81 -18.24
N GLN A 77 -13.79 -6.51 -17.05
CA GLN A 77 -13.18 -7.52 -16.18
C GLN A 77 -14.21 -8.55 -15.70
N VAL A 78 -15.41 -8.12 -15.31
CA VAL A 78 -16.52 -9.03 -14.96
C VAL A 78 -16.92 -9.90 -16.16
N LEU A 79 -17.11 -9.28 -17.33
CA LEU A 79 -17.46 -9.99 -18.56
C LEU A 79 -16.40 -11.01 -18.97
N THR A 80 -15.12 -10.67 -18.83
CA THR A 80 -14.00 -11.58 -19.12
C THR A 80 -13.94 -12.73 -18.11
N ARG A 81 -14.22 -12.46 -16.82
CA ARG A 81 -14.28 -13.49 -15.77
C ARG A 81 -15.43 -14.48 -15.99
N LEU A 82 -16.59 -14.00 -16.46
CA LEU A 82 -17.75 -14.82 -16.82
C LEU A 82 -17.60 -15.52 -18.18
N GLY A 83 -16.59 -15.15 -18.97
CA GLY A 83 -16.34 -15.72 -20.30
C GLY A 83 -17.26 -15.18 -21.40
N TYR A 84 -17.96 -14.06 -21.16
CA TYR A 84 -18.83 -13.40 -22.14
C TYR A 84 -18.05 -12.52 -23.12
N VAL A 85 -16.83 -12.13 -22.76
CA VAL A 85 -15.88 -11.40 -23.62
C VAL A 85 -14.50 -12.07 -23.54
N ASP A 86 -13.78 -12.13 -24.67
CA ASP A 86 -12.42 -12.65 -24.74
C ASP A 86 -11.38 -11.56 -25.07
N ALA A 87 -10.11 -11.86 -24.82
CA ALA A 87 -9.01 -10.92 -25.06
C ALA A 87 -8.89 -10.49 -26.54
N PRO A 88 -9.03 -11.38 -27.56
CA PRO A 88 -9.07 -10.96 -28.95
C PRO A 88 -10.19 -9.96 -29.28
N SER A 89 -11.40 -10.16 -28.73
CA SER A 89 -12.53 -9.25 -28.97
C SER A 89 -12.27 -7.86 -28.41
N ILE A 90 -11.68 -7.76 -27.22
CA ILE A 90 -11.30 -6.47 -26.61
C ILE A 90 -10.23 -5.78 -27.47
N LEU A 91 -9.17 -6.48 -27.86
CA LEU A 91 -8.09 -5.92 -28.70
C LEU A 91 -8.62 -5.46 -30.06
N LYS A 92 -9.54 -6.22 -30.67
CA LYS A 92 -10.15 -5.87 -31.95
C LYS A 92 -10.99 -4.60 -31.86
N ALA A 93 -11.78 -4.46 -30.79
CA ALA A 93 -12.58 -3.26 -30.54
C ALA A 93 -11.69 -2.04 -30.23
N LEU A 94 -10.64 -2.20 -29.43
CA LEU A 94 -9.64 -1.15 -29.17
C LEU A 94 -8.98 -0.68 -30.47
N TYR A 95 -8.50 -1.61 -31.31
CA TYR A 95 -7.94 -1.28 -32.61
C TYR A 95 -8.94 -0.53 -33.50
N LYS A 96 -10.21 -0.94 -33.53
CA LYS A 96 -11.25 -0.34 -34.38
C LYS A 96 -11.56 1.11 -34.01
N TYR A 97 -11.59 1.42 -32.72
CA TYR A 97 -12.01 2.74 -32.20
C TYR A 97 -10.86 3.64 -31.73
N SER A 98 -9.60 3.19 -31.84
CA SER A 98 -8.41 3.95 -31.43
C SER A 98 -8.35 5.33 -32.07
N SER A 99 -7.96 6.34 -31.28
CA SER A 99 -7.69 7.70 -31.75
C SER A 99 -6.49 7.76 -32.70
N LEU A 100 -5.60 6.76 -32.65
CA LEU A 100 -4.40 6.70 -33.49
C LEU A 100 -4.70 6.65 -35.00
N HIS A 101 -5.90 6.22 -35.40
CA HIS A 101 -6.33 6.23 -36.80
C HIS A 101 -6.43 7.64 -37.40
N ALA A 102 -6.53 8.68 -36.58
CA ALA A 102 -6.51 10.06 -37.06
C ALA A 102 -5.18 10.39 -37.77
N TYR A 103 -4.07 9.84 -37.28
CA TYR A 103 -2.74 10.05 -37.84
C TYR A 103 -2.48 9.24 -39.11
N ALA A 104 -3.13 8.07 -39.23
CA ALA A 104 -3.02 7.23 -40.43
C ALA A 104 -3.85 7.75 -41.62
N GLN A 105 -4.83 8.63 -41.39
CA GLN A 105 -5.74 9.17 -42.43
C GLN A 105 -5.28 10.49 -43.06
N GLN A 106 -4.11 11.02 -42.67
CA GLN A 106 -3.53 12.20 -43.32
C GLN A 106 -2.44 11.82 -44.34
N PRO A 107 -2.81 11.60 -45.61
CA PRO A 107 -1.91 11.91 -46.71
C PRO A 107 -2.54 12.94 -47.67
N ASN A 108 -1.78 14.00 -47.96
CA ASN A 108 -1.92 14.97 -49.06
C ASN A 108 -3.09 15.98 -49.04
N ALA A 109 -2.93 17.07 -48.28
CA ALA A 109 -3.68 18.33 -48.48
C ALA A 109 -2.88 19.38 -49.30
N ASN A 110 -1.89 18.96 -50.09
CA ASN A 110 -1.10 19.86 -50.94
C ASN A 110 -0.85 19.26 -52.33
N GLU A 111 -1.88 19.26 -53.18
CA GLU A 111 -1.68 19.37 -54.63
C GLU A 111 -2.59 20.47 -55.20
N GLY A 112 -1.94 21.53 -55.68
CA GLY A 112 -2.37 22.34 -56.82
C GLY A 112 -3.69 23.12 -56.73
N LYS A 113 -3.63 24.37 -56.25
CA LYS A 113 -4.38 25.44 -56.91
C LYS A 113 -3.79 25.63 -58.30
N ASP A 114 -4.56 25.35 -59.35
CA ASP A 114 -4.73 26.18 -60.55
C ASP A 114 -5.40 25.40 -61.69
N ASN A 115 -6.70 25.61 -61.91
CA ASN A 115 -7.19 26.30 -63.11
C ASN A 115 -8.72 26.32 -63.22
N GLU A 116 -9.19 27.46 -63.67
CA GLU A 116 -10.57 27.81 -63.98
C GLU A 116 -11.19 27.05 -65.16
N LYS A 117 -12.55 27.01 -65.13
CA LYS A 117 -13.55 26.94 -66.21
C LYS A 117 -13.99 25.59 -66.77
N GLY A 118 -15.32 25.38 -66.71
CA GLY A 118 -16.08 24.82 -67.84
C GLY A 118 -17.13 23.77 -67.51
N SER A 119 -18.39 24.21 -67.35
CA SER A 119 -19.66 23.57 -67.74
C SER A 119 -19.85 22.04 -67.71
N GLN A 120 -20.86 21.66 -66.91
CA GLN A 120 -22.03 20.80 -67.23
C GLN A 120 -21.86 19.30 -67.62
N LYS A 121 -22.48 18.49 -66.74
CA LYS A 121 -23.33 17.30 -66.97
C LYS A 121 -22.70 16.04 -67.57
N SER A 122 -22.67 14.97 -66.78
CA SER A 122 -23.57 13.81 -66.97
C SER A 122 -23.49 12.86 -65.77
N ASP A 123 -24.66 12.41 -65.36
CA ASP A 123 -24.93 11.42 -64.32
C ASP A 123 -24.28 10.07 -64.67
N ASP A 124 -23.41 9.56 -63.79
CA ASP A 124 -23.10 8.11 -63.66
C ASP A 124 -22.15 7.80 -62.46
N LYS A 125 -22.26 8.55 -61.36
CA LYS A 125 -21.50 8.29 -60.12
C LYS A 125 -22.33 8.27 -58.83
N GLU A 126 -23.64 8.13 -58.92
CA GLU A 126 -24.46 7.76 -57.76
C GLU A 126 -24.57 6.23 -57.66
N LYS A 127 -23.53 5.56 -57.13
CA LYS A 127 -23.71 4.24 -56.50
C LYS A 127 -22.61 3.74 -55.56
N ASP A 128 -21.44 4.37 -55.49
CA ASP A 128 -20.32 3.85 -54.66
C ASP A 128 -19.88 4.71 -53.46
N GLU A 129 -20.60 5.79 -53.10
CA GLU A 129 -20.25 6.65 -51.95
C GLU A 129 -21.19 6.54 -50.75
N LYS A 130 -21.34 5.34 -50.18
CA LYS A 130 -21.89 5.15 -48.82
C LYS A 130 -21.11 4.13 -47.99
N LYS A 131 -19.78 4.29 -47.86
CA LYS A 131 -19.04 3.71 -46.72
C LYS A 131 -19.29 4.59 -45.50
N GLN A 132 -20.09 4.12 -44.54
CA GLN A 132 -20.38 4.82 -43.28
C GLN A 132 -19.06 5.17 -42.56
N LYS A 133 -18.79 6.46 -42.37
CA LYS A 133 -17.61 6.94 -41.65
C LYS A 133 -17.71 6.49 -40.18
N ILE A 134 -16.83 5.58 -39.76
CA ILE A 134 -16.80 5.05 -38.38
C ILE A 134 -16.38 6.19 -37.43
N THR A 135 -17.22 6.49 -36.43
CA THR A 135 -16.86 7.41 -35.33
C THR A 135 -15.83 6.74 -34.43
N ARG A 136 -14.71 7.42 -34.17
CA ARG A 136 -13.60 6.97 -33.32
C ARG A 136 -13.42 7.92 -32.13
N TRP A 137 -12.72 7.48 -31.10
CA TRP A 137 -12.42 8.30 -29.93
C TRP A 137 -11.47 9.45 -30.28
N LYS A 138 -11.63 10.61 -29.63
CA LYS A 138 -10.65 11.71 -29.71
C LYS A 138 -9.42 11.45 -28.85
N SER A 139 -9.59 10.83 -27.68
CA SER A 139 -8.52 10.28 -26.85
C SER A 139 -8.88 8.88 -26.36
N SER A 140 -8.20 7.86 -26.87
CA SER A 140 -8.34 6.46 -26.42
C SER A 140 -7.19 5.97 -25.54
N TYR A 141 -6.11 6.75 -25.37
CA TYR A 141 -4.85 6.30 -24.80
C TYR A 141 -4.96 5.72 -23.38
N TRP A 142 -5.69 6.41 -22.50
CA TRP A 142 -5.93 5.92 -21.13
C TRP A 142 -6.67 4.57 -21.11
N ALA A 143 -7.69 4.42 -21.96
CA ALA A 143 -8.47 3.19 -22.02
C ALA A 143 -7.64 2.02 -22.59
N GLU A 144 -6.87 2.30 -23.63
CA GLU A 144 -5.90 1.36 -24.19
C GLU A 144 -4.87 0.92 -23.16
N GLU A 145 -4.28 1.86 -22.41
CA GLU A 145 -3.31 1.57 -21.34
C GLU A 145 -3.90 0.60 -20.30
N VAL A 146 -5.05 0.94 -19.72
CA VAL A 146 -5.70 0.13 -18.68
C VAL A 146 -6.05 -1.26 -19.20
N LEU A 147 -6.59 -1.35 -20.43
CA LEU A 147 -7.01 -2.62 -21.01
C LEU A 147 -5.82 -3.47 -21.47
N PHE A 148 -4.75 -2.88 -22.00
CA PHE A 148 -3.52 -3.61 -22.33
C PHE A 148 -2.88 -4.21 -21.08
N TYR A 149 -2.82 -3.48 -19.95
CA TYR A 149 -2.36 -4.06 -18.69
C TYR A 149 -3.30 -5.14 -18.15
N GLY A 150 -4.62 -4.97 -18.28
CA GLY A 150 -5.61 -5.99 -17.91
C GLY A 150 -5.46 -7.29 -18.71
N ILE A 151 -5.21 -7.17 -20.02
CA ILE A 151 -4.94 -8.33 -20.90
C ILE A 151 -3.58 -8.94 -20.57
N THR A 152 -2.56 -8.12 -20.32
CA THR A 152 -1.22 -8.59 -19.89
C THR A 152 -1.32 -9.45 -18.64
N LYS A 153 -2.09 -9.02 -17.64
CA LYS A 153 -2.39 -9.82 -16.44
C LYS A 153 -3.07 -11.14 -16.81
N SER A 154 -4.07 -11.10 -17.70
CA SER A 154 -4.80 -12.30 -18.15
C SER A 154 -3.93 -13.29 -18.95
N VAL A 155 -2.90 -12.80 -19.67
CA VAL A 155 -1.89 -13.63 -20.35
C VAL A 155 -0.98 -14.31 -19.32
N VAL A 156 -0.54 -13.59 -18.29
CA VAL A 156 0.30 -14.14 -17.20
C VAL A 156 -0.46 -15.20 -16.38
N GLU A 157 -1.76 -15.01 -16.16
CA GLU A 157 -2.63 -15.99 -15.50
C GLU A 157 -2.98 -17.20 -16.38
N GLY A 158 -2.58 -17.23 -17.65
CA GLY A 158 -2.92 -18.29 -18.60
C GLY A 158 -4.38 -18.33 -19.04
N LYS A 159 -5.15 -17.26 -18.77
CA LYS A 159 -6.59 -17.19 -19.08
C LYS A 159 -6.88 -16.62 -20.47
N ALA A 160 -6.00 -15.74 -20.98
CA ALA A 160 -6.18 -15.06 -22.26
C ALA A 160 -5.78 -15.93 -23.47
N ILE A 161 -4.66 -16.66 -23.39
CA ILE A 161 -4.18 -17.55 -24.47
C ILE A 161 -4.41 -18.99 -24.02
N ARG A 162 -5.55 -19.57 -24.41
CA ARG A 162 -5.92 -20.95 -24.04
C ARG A 162 -5.56 -21.98 -25.11
N ASP A 163 -5.46 -21.53 -26.36
CA ASP A 163 -5.28 -22.39 -27.52
C ASP A 163 -4.51 -21.67 -28.64
N SER A 164 -4.02 -22.44 -29.60
CA SER A 164 -3.22 -21.90 -30.72
C SER A 164 -4.01 -20.93 -31.61
N LYS A 165 -5.34 -21.04 -31.73
CA LYS A 165 -6.13 -20.14 -32.59
C LYS A 165 -6.23 -18.75 -31.96
N THR A 166 -6.57 -18.69 -30.67
CA THR A 166 -6.59 -17.44 -29.90
C THR A 166 -5.22 -16.75 -29.88
N ALA A 167 -4.14 -17.53 -29.73
CA ALA A 167 -2.77 -17.01 -29.79
C ALA A 167 -2.48 -16.28 -31.12
N LEU A 168 -2.78 -16.95 -32.25
CA LEU A 168 -2.56 -16.40 -33.59
C LEU A 168 -3.43 -15.17 -33.88
N GLU A 169 -4.68 -15.16 -33.39
CA GLU A 169 -5.59 -14.03 -33.54
C GLU A 169 -5.10 -12.80 -32.77
N MET A 170 -4.67 -12.96 -31.52
CA MET A 170 -4.07 -11.87 -30.74
C MET A 170 -2.80 -11.32 -31.41
N THR A 171 -1.92 -12.19 -31.92
CA THR A 171 -0.69 -11.78 -32.62
C THR A 171 -0.99 -10.95 -33.86
N ARG A 172 -2.00 -11.34 -34.65
CA ARG A 172 -2.43 -10.56 -35.82
C ARG A 172 -2.93 -9.17 -35.43
N ILE A 173 -3.74 -9.06 -34.38
CA ILE A 173 -4.28 -7.75 -33.93
C ILE A 173 -3.16 -6.87 -33.40
N ILE A 174 -2.24 -7.43 -32.60
CA ILE A 174 -1.11 -6.68 -32.04
C ILE A 174 -0.13 -6.25 -33.14
N SER A 175 0.09 -7.06 -34.17
CA SER A 175 0.90 -6.68 -35.33
C SER A 175 0.34 -5.42 -36.00
N LYS A 176 -0.99 -5.32 -36.12
CA LYS A 176 -1.67 -4.12 -36.65
C LYS A 176 -1.58 -2.93 -35.70
N LEU A 177 -1.68 -3.15 -34.39
CA LEU A 177 -1.51 -2.09 -33.40
C LEU A 177 -0.09 -1.52 -33.43
N MET A 178 0.94 -2.39 -33.52
CA MET A 178 2.34 -1.95 -33.66
C MET A 178 2.53 -1.02 -34.87
N VAL A 179 2.01 -1.42 -36.04
CA VAL A 179 2.06 -0.58 -37.24
C VAL A 179 1.34 0.75 -37.02
N LEU A 180 0.14 0.73 -36.43
CA LEU A 180 -0.64 1.94 -36.16
C LEU A 180 0.11 2.92 -35.22
N PHE A 181 0.73 2.42 -34.15
CA PHE A 181 1.57 3.21 -33.27
C PHE A 181 2.81 3.76 -33.98
N THR A 182 3.49 2.95 -34.81
CA THR A 182 4.64 3.43 -35.61
C THR A 182 4.22 4.56 -36.56
N THR A 183 3.07 4.44 -37.22
CA THR A 183 2.57 5.50 -38.13
C THR A 183 2.22 6.79 -37.39
N ALA A 184 1.59 6.68 -36.21
CA ALA A 184 1.25 7.84 -35.40
C ALA A 184 2.51 8.52 -34.83
N PHE A 185 3.50 7.74 -34.39
CA PHE A 185 4.78 8.25 -33.91
C PHE A 185 5.53 9.02 -35.02
N ALA A 186 5.53 8.51 -36.25
CA ALA A 186 6.14 9.21 -37.39
C ALA A 186 5.42 10.52 -37.72
N ALA A 187 4.09 10.56 -37.67
CA ALA A 187 3.30 11.77 -37.91
C ALA A 187 3.51 12.83 -36.81
N ASP A 188 3.54 12.43 -35.53
CA ASP A 188 3.74 13.34 -34.38
C ASP A 188 5.12 14.03 -34.42
N MET A 189 6.16 13.31 -34.87
CA MET A 189 7.51 13.86 -35.07
C MET A 189 7.56 14.97 -36.14
N ILE A 190 6.64 14.92 -37.12
CA ILE A 190 6.57 15.89 -38.23
C ILE A 190 5.74 17.12 -37.84
N GLU A 191 4.61 16.93 -37.14
CA GLU A 191 3.70 18.04 -36.84
C GLU A 191 4.10 18.89 -35.63
N GLN A 192 4.80 18.36 -34.61
CA GLN A 192 5.23 19.07 -33.38
C GLN A 192 4.17 19.97 -32.69
N LEU A 193 2.88 19.84 -33.04
CA LEU A 193 1.83 20.80 -32.71
C LEU A 193 1.00 20.38 -31.47
N HIS A 194 1.27 19.21 -30.88
CA HIS A 194 0.48 18.67 -29.77
C HIS A 194 0.94 19.17 -28.40
N THR A 195 -0.04 19.35 -27.50
CA THR A 195 0.19 19.64 -26.07
C THR A 195 0.98 18.49 -25.44
N ALA A 196 1.99 18.79 -24.62
CA ALA A 196 2.86 17.80 -23.97
C ALA A 196 2.09 16.63 -23.32
N GLN A 197 0.91 16.93 -22.75
CA GLN A 197 0.01 15.95 -22.14
C GLN A 197 -0.44 14.82 -23.09
N VAL A 198 -0.79 15.11 -24.35
CA VAL A 198 -1.30 14.09 -25.29
C VAL A 198 -0.18 13.14 -25.69
N ARG A 199 1.04 13.66 -25.79
CA ARG A 199 2.24 12.86 -26.08
C ARG A 199 2.57 11.91 -24.92
N ASP A 200 2.45 12.36 -23.68
CA ASP A 200 2.67 11.52 -22.50
C ASP A 200 1.60 10.42 -22.35
N GLU A 201 0.33 10.74 -22.66
CA GLU A 201 -0.76 9.76 -22.69
C GLU A 201 -0.54 8.70 -23.80
N MET A 202 -0.17 9.12 -25.01
CA MET A 202 0.18 8.22 -26.11
C MET A 202 1.36 7.31 -25.76
N GLU A 203 2.39 7.86 -25.11
CA GLU A 203 3.56 7.12 -24.63
C GLU A 203 3.18 6.07 -23.58
N SER A 204 2.25 6.40 -22.68
CA SER A 204 1.75 5.47 -21.66
C SER A 204 0.98 4.29 -22.28
N SER A 205 0.11 4.55 -23.26
CA SER A 205 -0.56 3.50 -24.03
C SER A 205 0.43 2.61 -24.79
N ARG A 206 1.46 3.23 -25.39
CA ARG A 206 2.54 2.53 -26.09
C ARG A 206 3.35 1.64 -25.14
N ALA A 207 3.70 2.12 -23.95
CA ALA A 207 4.40 1.34 -22.94
C ALA A 207 3.57 0.13 -22.45
N ALA A 208 2.26 0.29 -22.30
CA ALA A 208 1.36 -0.81 -21.96
C ALA A 208 1.27 -1.86 -23.08
N LEU A 209 1.27 -1.44 -24.35
CA LEU A 209 1.36 -2.35 -25.51
C LEU A 209 2.67 -3.14 -25.50
N VAL A 210 3.81 -2.49 -25.20
CA VAL A 210 5.12 -3.15 -25.06
C VAL A 210 5.10 -4.19 -23.94
N ALA A 211 4.48 -3.88 -22.81
CA ALA A 211 4.34 -4.83 -21.70
C ALA A 211 3.53 -6.07 -22.10
N LEU A 212 2.45 -5.88 -22.87
CA LEU A 212 1.66 -6.98 -23.43
C LEU A 212 2.49 -7.83 -24.41
N LEU A 213 3.22 -7.16 -25.31
CA LEU A 213 4.10 -7.80 -26.30
C LEU A 213 5.14 -8.70 -25.64
N LEU A 214 5.86 -8.19 -24.64
CA LEU A 214 6.87 -8.96 -23.91
C LEU A 214 6.28 -10.23 -23.28
N ARG A 215 5.11 -10.12 -22.65
CA ARG A 215 4.44 -11.29 -22.03
C ARG A 215 3.90 -12.28 -23.05
N MET A 216 3.50 -11.82 -24.22
CA MET A 216 3.11 -12.70 -25.31
C MET A 216 4.31 -13.44 -25.88
N CYS A 217 5.44 -12.75 -26.10
CA CYS A 217 6.68 -13.36 -26.59
C CYS A 217 7.23 -14.44 -25.63
N GLU A 218 6.99 -14.31 -24.33
CA GLU A 218 7.36 -15.29 -23.30
C GLU A 218 6.39 -16.48 -23.17
N ASN A 219 5.27 -16.51 -23.91
CA ASN A 219 4.23 -17.54 -23.76
C ASN A 219 4.51 -18.80 -24.60
N ASP A 220 4.66 -19.96 -23.95
CA ASP A 220 4.99 -21.24 -24.60
C ASP A 220 3.93 -21.70 -25.64
N ILE A 221 2.64 -21.40 -25.42
CA ILE A 221 1.56 -21.75 -26.36
C ILE A 221 1.69 -20.92 -27.63
N LEU A 222 2.03 -19.63 -27.51
CA LEU A 222 2.28 -18.76 -28.65
C LEU A 222 3.52 -19.23 -29.41
N VAL A 223 4.66 -19.42 -28.75
CA VAL A 223 5.89 -19.90 -29.40
C VAL A 223 5.65 -21.24 -30.11
N GLY A 224 4.94 -22.16 -29.44
CA GLY A 224 4.51 -23.43 -30.02
C GLY A 224 3.53 -23.28 -31.21
N ALA A 225 2.66 -22.27 -31.21
CA ALA A 225 1.76 -21.99 -32.34
C ALA A 225 2.51 -21.35 -33.52
N MET A 226 3.46 -20.47 -33.24
CA MET A 226 4.28 -19.75 -34.24
C MET A 226 5.27 -20.68 -34.95
N SER A 227 5.71 -21.77 -34.33
CA SER A 227 6.54 -22.79 -34.98
C SER A 227 5.80 -23.63 -36.03
N LYS A 228 4.46 -23.57 -36.10
CA LYS A 228 3.64 -24.33 -37.06
C LYS A 228 3.60 -23.62 -38.41
N GLN A 229 3.55 -24.39 -39.50
CA GLN A 229 3.46 -23.87 -40.88
C GLN A 229 2.22 -23.01 -41.14
N ILE A 230 1.13 -23.23 -40.41
CA ILE A 230 -0.12 -22.46 -40.48
C ILE A 230 0.10 -20.99 -40.04
N ALA A 231 1.13 -20.72 -39.25
CA ALA A 231 1.45 -19.39 -38.73
C ALA A 231 2.41 -18.58 -39.62
N LYS A 232 2.74 -19.07 -40.84
CA LYS A 232 3.74 -18.43 -41.71
C LYS A 232 3.43 -16.95 -42.00
N ASP A 233 2.18 -16.65 -42.35
CA ASP A 233 1.76 -15.27 -42.67
C ASP A 233 1.75 -14.39 -41.41
N VAL A 234 1.25 -14.92 -40.29
CA VAL A 234 1.23 -14.22 -38.98
C VAL A 234 2.64 -13.95 -38.45
N ARG A 235 3.60 -14.86 -38.68
CA ARG A 235 5.03 -14.64 -38.37
C ARG A 235 5.62 -13.50 -39.19
N LYS A 236 5.30 -13.45 -40.49
CA LYS A 236 5.78 -12.39 -41.36
C LYS A 236 5.21 -11.04 -40.94
N GLU A 237 3.91 -10.97 -40.63
CA GLU A 237 3.25 -9.76 -40.10
C GLU A 237 3.88 -9.30 -38.78
N MET A 238 4.06 -10.22 -37.83
CA MET A 238 4.67 -9.92 -36.52
C MET A 238 6.13 -9.48 -36.66
N SER A 239 6.92 -10.16 -37.50
CA SER A 239 8.32 -9.81 -37.74
C SER A 239 8.45 -8.45 -38.42
N ALA A 240 7.58 -8.12 -39.36
CA ALA A 240 7.57 -6.82 -40.02
C ALA A 240 7.14 -5.71 -39.05
N GLY A 241 6.10 -5.95 -38.24
CA GLY A 241 5.64 -5.01 -37.21
C GLY A 241 6.70 -4.75 -36.14
N LEU A 242 7.40 -5.79 -35.66
CA LEU A 242 8.53 -5.63 -34.75
C LEU A 242 9.67 -4.83 -35.39
N ALA A 243 9.97 -5.08 -36.68
CA ALA A 243 11.02 -4.36 -37.38
C ALA A 243 10.80 -2.85 -37.46
N SER A 244 9.55 -2.42 -37.68
CA SER A 244 9.19 -1.01 -37.74
C SER A 244 8.94 -0.39 -36.36
N PHE A 245 8.49 -1.19 -35.40
CA PHE A 245 8.10 -0.71 -34.06
C PHE A 245 9.27 -0.59 -33.09
N VAL A 246 10.20 -1.56 -33.09
CA VAL A 246 11.36 -1.58 -32.16
C VAL A 246 12.21 -0.30 -32.25
N PRO A 247 12.55 0.25 -33.44
CA PRO A 247 13.31 1.50 -33.54
C PRO A 247 12.60 2.72 -32.97
N THR A 248 11.26 2.70 -32.82
CA THR A 248 10.52 3.82 -32.23
C THR A 248 10.66 3.88 -30.71
N LEU A 249 11.07 2.78 -30.06
CA LEU A 249 11.16 2.67 -28.60
C LEU A 249 12.41 3.42 -28.10
N GLN A 250 12.25 4.66 -27.63
CA GLN A 250 13.37 5.48 -27.14
C GLN A 250 13.86 5.13 -25.72
N LEU A 251 13.42 4.02 -25.10
CA LEU A 251 13.80 3.69 -23.72
C LEU A 251 14.05 2.19 -23.48
N VAL A 252 15.14 1.93 -22.72
CA VAL A 252 15.68 0.67 -22.19
C VAL A 252 16.29 -0.30 -23.22
N PRO A 253 17.64 -0.35 -23.36
CA PRO A 253 18.35 -1.27 -24.26
C PRO A 253 17.95 -2.75 -24.06
N GLN A 254 17.77 -3.18 -22.81
CA GLN A 254 17.42 -4.57 -22.46
C GLN A 254 16.06 -5.03 -23.02
N ILE A 255 15.10 -4.12 -23.24
CA ILE A 255 13.77 -4.46 -23.79
C ILE A 255 13.87 -4.59 -25.30
N THR A 256 14.56 -3.65 -25.94
CA THR A 256 14.90 -3.67 -27.37
C THR A 256 15.65 -4.96 -27.71
N ASP A 257 16.66 -5.33 -26.92
CA ASP A 257 17.44 -6.56 -27.11
C ASP A 257 16.57 -7.82 -27.03
N LYS A 258 15.64 -7.89 -26.07
CA LYS A 258 14.73 -9.05 -25.94
C LYS A 258 13.73 -9.17 -27.09
N LEU A 259 13.18 -8.06 -27.56
CA LEU A 259 12.25 -8.06 -28.69
C LEU A 259 12.97 -8.36 -30.02
N GLU A 260 14.20 -7.84 -30.18
CA GLU A 260 15.02 -8.13 -31.36
C GLU A 260 15.56 -9.57 -31.32
N GLN A 261 15.91 -10.11 -30.15
CA GLN A 261 16.22 -11.53 -29.95
C GLN A 261 15.03 -12.41 -30.30
N PHE A 262 13.82 -12.06 -29.85
CA PHE A 262 12.61 -12.80 -30.23
C PHE A 262 12.39 -12.78 -31.75
N ARG A 263 12.60 -11.64 -32.41
CA ARG A 263 12.50 -11.51 -33.87
C ARG A 263 13.56 -12.31 -34.61
N THR A 264 14.83 -12.21 -34.21
CA THR A 264 15.97 -12.77 -34.95
C THR A 264 16.29 -14.21 -34.59
N GLU A 265 16.10 -14.63 -33.35
CA GLU A 265 16.35 -16.00 -32.91
C GLU A 265 15.08 -16.85 -32.98
N ILE A 266 13.95 -16.41 -32.42
CA ILE A 266 12.76 -17.26 -32.28
C ILE A 266 11.90 -17.27 -33.54
N LEU A 267 11.55 -16.10 -34.09
CA LEU A 267 10.75 -16.03 -35.31
C LEU A 267 11.51 -16.50 -36.55
N ALA A 268 12.82 -16.19 -36.65
CA ALA A 268 13.63 -16.60 -37.80
C ALA A 268 14.08 -18.08 -37.75
N SER A 269 14.40 -18.65 -36.56
CA SER A 269 14.69 -20.09 -36.44
C SER A 269 13.46 -20.98 -36.64
N SER A 270 12.26 -20.40 -36.57
CA SER A 270 11.00 -21.08 -36.83
C SER A 270 10.71 -21.31 -38.31
N ASP A 271 11.52 -20.76 -39.24
CA ASP A 271 11.50 -21.17 -40.64
C ASP A 271 12.22 -22.52 -40.84
N PRO A 272 11.71 -23.41 -41.69
CA PRO A 272 12.18 -24.79 -41.70
C PRO A 272 13.58 -24.89 -42.32
N ALA A 273 14.61 -24.95 -41.48
CA ALA A 273 15.83 -25.68 -41.78
C ALA A 273 15.69 -27.13 -41.30
N ASP A 274 16.23 -28.04 -42.11
CA ASP A 274 16.02 -29.49 -42.10
C ASP A 274 15.94 -30.18 -40.74
N LYS A 275 14.93 -31.04 -40.63
CA LYS A 275 14.81 -32.05 -39.58
C LYS A 275 16.07 -32.93 -39.53
N LYS A 276 16.93 -32.71 -38.55
CA LYS A 276 17.62 -33.79 -37.83
C LYS A 276 18.25 -33.28 -36.54
N LYS A 277 17.89 -33.95 -35.45
CA LYS A 277 18.41 -33.89 -34.07
C LYS A 277 17.74 -32.87 -33.13
N GLN A 278 16.57 -33.25 -32.59
CA GLN A 278 16.36 -33.20 -31.14
C GLN A 278 15.13 -34.03 -30.76
N ALA A 279 15.30 -35.34 -30.83
CA ALA A 279 14.35 -36.30 -30.28
C ALA A 279 15.11 -37.42 -29.59
N THR A 280 16.02 -37.06 -28.67
CA THR A 280 16.73 -38.04 -27.81
C THR A 280 17.21 -37.46 -26.47
N ASN A 281 16.69 -36.32 -25.98
CA ASN A 281 17.08 -35.80 -24.65
C ASN A 281 15.92 -35.62 -23.66
N ALA A 282 14.65 -35.75 -24.06
CA ALA A 282 13.52 -35.50 -23.17
C ALA A 282 13.23 -36.65 -22.20
N ALA A 283 13.46 -37.91 -22.60
CA ALA A 283 13.08 -39.07 -21.80
C ALA A 283 14.12 -39.50 -20.75
N MET A 284 15.33 -38.91 -20.76
CA MET A 284 16.38 -39.24 -19.77
C MET A 284 16.44 -38.22 -18.61
N ASP A 285 15.98 -36.99 -18.83
CA ASP A 285 15.97 -35.91 -17.81
C ASP A 285 14.81 -36.09 -16.81
N GLU A 286 13.70 -36.70 -17.22
CA GLU A 286 12.48 -36.85 -16.42
C GLU A 286 12.58 -37.92 -15.32
N LEU A 287 13.59 -38.81 -15.40
CA LEU A 287 13.84 -39.88 -14.42
C LEU A 287 14.95 -39.54 -13.40
N LEU A 288 15.68 -38.44 -13.59
CA LEU A 288 16.73 -37.97 -12.66
C LEU A 288 16.26 -36.83 -11.72
N ASP A 289 15.10 -36.23 -12.00
CA ASP A 289 14.58 -35.08 -11.27
C ASP A 289 13.81 -35.43 -9.98
N SER A 290 13.53 -36.71 -9.70
CA SER A 290 12.64 -37.12 -8.58
C SER A 290 13.34 -37.63 -7.31
N ALA A 291 14.66 -37.45 -7.12
CA ALA A 291 15.34 -38.12 -6.00
C ALA A 291 16.43 -37.33 -5.24
N VAL A 292 16.69 -36.05 -5.53
CA VAL A 292 17.77 -35.30 -4.85
C VAL A 292 17.31 -33.88 -4.54
N GLY A 293 16.87 -33.67 -3.30
CA GLY A 293 16.27 -32.42 -2.80
C GLY A 293 17.21 -31.21 -2.73
N LEU A 294 16.63 -30.04 -2.45
CA LEU A 294 17.27 -28.73 -2.27
C LEU A 294 18.50 -28.77 -1.34
N ASP A 295 18.52 -29.71 -0.38
CA ASP A 295 19.58 -29.88 0.60
C ASP A 295 20.93 -30.34 0.00
N ASN A 296 20.91 -30.99 -1.16
CA ASN A 296 22.12 -31.48 -1.83
C ASN A 296 22.75 -30.48 -2.82
N PHE A 297 22.18 -29.27 -2.95
CA PHE A 297 22.76 -28.21 -3.80
C PHE A 297 23.98 -27.59 -3.12
N VAL A 298 25.17 -27.75 -3.72
CA VAL A 298 26.43 -27.23 -3.19
C VAL A 298 26.53 -25.73 -3.52
N VAL A 299 26.64 -24.90 -2.48
CA VAL A 299 26.79 -23.44 -2.59
C VAL A 299 28.14 -23.08 -1.96
N ALA A 300 28.94 -22.23 -2.62
CA ALA A 300 30.20 -21.78 -2.03
C ALA A 300 29.93 -20.93 -0.77
N ASP A 301 30.73 -21.13 0.28
CA ASP A 301 30.58 -20.35 1.51
C ASP A 301 31.06 -18.91 1.31
N ILE A 302 30.18 -17.97 1.66
CA ILE A 302 30.50 -16.55 1.76
C ILE A 302 30.40 -16.20 3.25
N PRO A 303 31.37 -15.46 3.83
CA PRO A 303 31.26 -15.01 5.21
C PRO A 303 29.93 -14.31 5.49
N VAL A 304 29.34 -14.59 6.65
CA VAL A 304 28.20 -13.81 7.16
C VAL A 304 28.76 -12.52 7.75
N SER A 305 28.15 -11.38 7.42
CA SER A 305 28.55 -10.07 7.95
C SER A 305 27.34 -9.39 8.53
N ASN A 306 27.47 -8.89 9.76
CA ASN A 306 26.45 -8.12 10.43
C ASN A 306 26.70 -6.64 10.11
N THR A 307 25.84 -6.06 9.29
CA THR A 307 25.97 -4.67 8.87
C THR A 307 25.04 -3.78 9.69
N ARG A 308 25.45 -2.53 9.91
CA ARG A 308 24.62 -1.49 10.55
C ARG A 308 23.25 -1.32 9.87
N ALA A 309 23.17 -1.56 8.56
CA ALA A 309 21.92 -1.52 7.79
C ALA A 309 20.89 -2.56 8.22
N GLY A 310 21.30 -3.69 8.78
CA GLY A 310 20.40 -4.81 9.00
C GLY A 310 19.31 -4.56 10.05
N LEU A 311 19.68 -4.13 11.26
CA LEU A 311 18.70 -3.76 12.29
C LEU A 311 17.99 -2.44 11.95
N TYR A 312 18.69 -1.51 11.30
CA TYR A 312 18.10 -0.27 10.81
C TYR A 312 16.92 -0.52 9.85
N ILE A 313 17.07 -1.43 8.88
CA ILE A 313 16.00 -1.82 7.95
C ILE A 313 14.82 -2.46 8.69
N TYR A 314 15.11 -3.39 9.61
CA TYR A 314 14.08 -4.12 10.36
C TYR A 314 13.24 -3.18 11.23
N LEU A 315 13.89 -2.32 12.01
CA LEU A 315 13.21 -1.38 12.90
C LEU A 315 12.48 -0.28 12.14
N ASN A 316 13.04 0.21 11.03
CA ASN A 316 12.33 1.15 10.14
C ASN A 316 11.02 0.51 9.64
N ALA A 317 11.07 -0.73 9.16
CA ALA A 317 9.88 -1.47 8.75
C ALA A 317 8.89 -1.69 9.90
N ALA A 318 9.37 -1.95 11.13
CA ALA A 318 8.53 -2.16 12.31
C ALA A 318 7.79 -0.90 12.77
N LEU A 319 8.32 0.31 12.53
CA LEU A 319 7.83 1.58 13.09
C LEU A 319 7.18 2.53 12.06
N ILE A 320 7.35 2.28 10.76
CA ILE A 320 6.94 3.20 9.68
C ILE A 320 5.43 3.34 9.48
N ALA A 321 4.67 2.29 9.84
CA ALA A 321 3.21 2.21 9.71
C ALA A 321 2.61 1.97 11.11
N ARG A 322 1.60 1.09 11.24
CA ARG A 322 1.25 0.56 12.56
C ARG A 322 2.50 -0.09 13.18
N PRO A 323 2.86 0.20 14.43
CA PRO A 323 3.97 -0.49 15.09
C PRO A 323 3.76 -2.01 15.11
N LEU A 324 4.78 -2.76 14.68
CA LEU A 324 4.77 -4.24 14.60
C LEU A 324 5.89 -4.83 15.46
N LEU A 325 5.95 -4.41 16.73
CA LEU A 325 6.99 -4.89 17.65
C LEU A 325 6.48 -6.07 18.47
N ASP A 326 6.97 -7.26 18.11
CA ASP A 326 6.91 -8.46 18.94
C ASP A 326 8.30 -8.74 19.51
N ASP A 327 8.44 -8.65 20.83
CA ASP A 327 9.71 -8.82 21.52
C ASP A 327 10.34 -10.20 21.24
N HIS A 328 9.53 -11.26 21.18
CA HIS A 328 10.03 -12.61 20.88
C HIS A 328 10.51 -12.75 19.44
N ALA A 329 9.78 -12.15 18.48
CA ALA A 329 10.19 -12.15 17.08
C ALA A 329 11.48 -11.34 16.88
N LEU A 330 11.58 -10.16 17.52
CA LEU A 330 12.76 -9.31 17.48
C LEU A 330 13.98 -10.01 18.11
N PHE A 331 13.83 -10.66 19.27
CA PHE A 331 14.92 -11.43 19.88
C PHE A 331 15.34 -12.63 19.05
N SER A 332 14.39 -13.35 18.44
CA SER A 332 14.70 -14.45 17.54
C SER A 332 15.49 -13.96 16.32
N TYR A 333 15.04 -12.87 15.70
CA TYR A 333 15.74 -12.22 14.59
C TYR A 333 17.16 -11.80 14.97
N MET A 334 17.33 -11.11 16.10
CA MET A 334 18.65 -10.69 16.59
C MET A 334 19.54 -11.89 16.92
N SER A 335 19.03 -12.89 17.64
CA SER A 335 19.79 -14.09 17.99
C SER A 335 20.33 -14.82 16.76
N ASN A 336 19.50 -14.96 15.72
CA ASN A 336 19.92 -15.58 14.46
C ASN A 336 20.94 -14.73 13.69
N LYS A 337 20.74 -13.39 13.66
CA LYS A 337 21.63 -12.47 12.94
C LYS A 337 23.02 -12.44 13.57
N TYR A 338 23.08 -12.25 14.89
CA TYR A 338 24.33 -12.11 15.64
C TYR A 338 24.90 -13.46 16.09
N GLN A 339 24.31 -14.59 15.69
CA GLN A 339 24.75 -15.95 16.06
C GLN A 339 24.90 -16.13 17.58
N GLY A 340 24.02 -15.49 18.35
CA GLY A 340 24.06 -15.48 19.81
C GLY A 340 25.03 -14.47 20.46
N ASP A 341 25.69 -13.60 19.70
CA ASP A 341 26.46 -12.47 20.24
C ASP A 341 25.54 -11.36 20.74
N ILE A 342 25.28 -11.39 22.05
CA ILE A 342 24.38 -10.46 22.75
C ILE A 342 25.00 -9.05 22.81
N GLN A 343 26.33 -8.90 22.86
CA GLN A 343 26.96 -7.57 22.95
C GLN A 343 26.77 -6.78 21.67
N SER A 344 27.15 -7.36 20.54
CA SER A 344 26.99 -6.72 19.23
C SER A 344 25.51 -6.45 18.93
N SER A 345 24.63 -7.38 19.29
CA SER A 345 23.18 -7.19 19.16
C SER A 345 22.65 -5.99 19.97
N ALA A 346 23.13 -5.80 21.20
CA ALA A 346 22.69 -4.70 22.05
C ALA A 346 23.22 -3.34 21.55
N ILE A 347 24.48 -3.28 21.14
CA ILE A 347 25.10 -2.08 20.56
C ILE A 347 24.35 -1.66 19.30
N ASP A 348 24.15 -2.58 18.35
CA ASP A 348 23.48 -2.27 17.09
C ASP A 348 21.98 -1.94 17.28
N LEU A 349 21.31 -2.50 18.29
CA LEU A 349 19.94 -2.12 18.64
C LEU A 349 19.86 -0.65 19.07
N ILE A 350 20.80 -0.19 19.91
CA ILE A 350 20.88 1.21 20.33
C ILE A 350 21.18 2.10 19.12
N LEU A 351 22.23 1.76 18.35
CA LEU A 351 22.63 2.54 17.18
C LEU A 351 21.52 2.67 16.14
N ALA A 352 20.90 1.55 15.76
CA ALA A 352 19.80 1.55 14.81
C ALA A 352 18.61 2.39 15.29
N SER A 353 18.35 2.45 16.60
CA SER A 353 17.29 3.27 17.18
C SER A 353 17.59 4.77 17.07
N PHE A 354 18.84 5.19 17.31
CA PHE A 354 19.30 6.57 17.06
C PHE A 354 19.30 6.90 15.56
N ASP A 355 19.69 5.96 14.71
CA ASP A 355 19.73 6.14 13.25
C ASP A 355 18.35 6.39 12.66
N ILE A 356 17.29 5.76 13.18
CA ILE A 356 15.92 6.02 12.72
C ILE A 356 15.47 7.43 13.08
N LEU A 357 15.79 7.91 14.28
CA LEU A 357 15.53 9.30 14.67
C LEU A 357 16.33 10.28 13.80
N ALA A 358 17.61 10.01 13.55
CA ALA A 358 18.45 10.83 12.70
C ALA A 358 17.93 10.91 11.26
N ASN A 359 17.49 9.77 10.72
CA ASN A 359 16.88 9.69 9.41
C ASN A 359 15.56 10.46 9.32
N ALA A 360 14.72 10.42 10.37
CA ALA A 360 13.47 11.18 10.43
C ALA A 360 13.73 12.70 10.38
N VAL A 361 14.80 13.18 11.03
CA VAL A 361 15.24 14.59 10.93
C VAL A 361 15.70 14.91 9.50
N PHE A 362 16.53 14.06 8.91
CA PHE A 362 17.06 14.27 7.56
C PHE A 362 15.95 14.31 6.48
N ARG A 363 14.93 13.46 6.64
CA ARG A 363 13.78 13.38 5.73
C ARG A 363 12.69 14.43 6.03
N ASN A 364 12.87 15.25 7.06
CA ASN A 364 11.89 16.24 7.53
C ASN A 364 10.51 15.61 7.81
N GLU A 365 10.50 14.48 8.52
CA GLU A 365 9.27 13.78 8.88
C GLU A 365 8.43 14.58 9.89
N GLY A 366 7.10 14.46 9.82
CA GLY A 366 6.19 15.29 10.61
C GLY A 366 6.32 15.04 12.12
N GLN A 367 6.15 16.09 12.94
CA GLN A 367 6.33 16.13 14.40
C GLN A 367 5.74 14.95 15.21
N LYS A 368 4.76 14.20 14.67
CA LYS A 368 4.11 13.08 15.36
C LYS A 368 4.90 11.77 15.23
N ASP A 369 5.67 11.60 14.17
CA ASP A 369 6.63 10.50 14.06
C ASP A 369 7.74 10.65 15.12
N ALA A 370 8.08 11.90 15.49
CA ALA A 370 9.01 12.19 16.59
C ALA A 370 8.59 11.55 17.90
N HIS A 371 7.32 11.68 18.29
CA HIS A 371 6.84 11.16 19.56
C HIS A 371 6.94 9.63 19.64
N LEU A 372 6.54 8.92 18.58
CA LEU A 372 6.65 7.47 18.52
C LEU A 372 8.11 7.01 18.57
N LEU A 373 8.96 7.57 17.71
CA LEU A 373 10.36 7.17 17.60
C LEU A 373 11.15 7.49 18.88
N ARG A 374 10.87 8.64 19.50
CA ARG A 374 11.42 9.04 20.80
C ARG A 374 10.96 8.08 21.90
N SER A 375 9.67 7.76 21.96
CA SER A 375 9.14 6.80 22.93
C SER A 375 9.71 5.40 22.71
N PHE A 376 9.91 4.96 21.46
CA PHE A 376 10.60 3.71 21.18
C PHE A 376 12.02 3.70 21.76
N LEU A 377 12.83 4.72 21.47
CA LEU A 377 14.20 4.83 21.97
C LEU A 377 14.26 4.95 23.50
N ILE A 378 13.42 5.77 24.12
CA ILE A 378 13.54 6.12 25.55
C ILE A 378 12.80 5.11 26.44
N ASN A 379 11.65 4.61 26.01
CA ASN A 379 10.80 3.77 26.85
C ASN A 379 10.88 2.29 26.47
N LYS A 380 10.96 1.94 25.18
CA LYS A 380 10.96 0.54 24.74
C LYS A 380 12.36 -0.08 24.71
N VAL A 381 13.37 0.62 24.18
CA VAL A 381 14.74 0.08 24.04
C VAL A 381 15.36 -0.29 25.41
N PRO A 382 15.28 0.52 26.49
CA PRO A 382 15.80 0.10 27.79
C PRO A 382 15.15 -1.17 28.34
N ILE A 383 13.87 -1.40 28.07
CA ILE A 383 13.18 -2.64 28.46
C ILE A 383 13.74 -3.84 27.67
N LEU A 384 13.93 -3.68 26.36
CA LEU A 384 14.53 -4.71 25.51
C LEU A 384 15.98 -5.02 25.93
N LEU A 385 16.77 -3.99 26.26
CA LEU A 385 18.13 -4.13 26.77
C LEU A 385 18.16 -4.85 28.11
N TYR A 386 17.23 -4.58 29.01
CA TYR A 386 17.11 -5.30 30.29
C TYR A 386 16.83 -6.79 30.09
N GLN A 387 16.02 -7.15 29.09
CA GLN A 387 15.74 -8.54 28.75
C GLN A 387 16.94 -9.23 28.09
N LEU A 388 17.71 -8.51 27.26
CA LEU A 388 18.95 -9.02 26.63
C LEU A 388 20.13 -9.14 27.60
N LEU A 389 20.27 -8.16 28.50
CA LEU A 389 21.41 -7.95 29.39
C LEU A 389 20.92 -7.84 30.85
N PRO A 390 20.41 -8.94 31.45
CA PRO A 390 19.91 -8.90 32.81
C PRO A 390 21.04 -8.58 33.82
N PRO A 391 20.79 -7.74 34.83
CA PRO A 391 21.79 -7.35 35.81
C PRO A 391 22.25 -8.56 36.64
N GLY A 392 23.58 -8.71 36.78
CA GLY A 392 24.21 -9.81 37.53
C GLY A 392 24.85 -10.91 36.68
N PHE A 393 24.79 -10.82 35.34
CA PHE A 393 25.48 -11.76 34.45
C PHE A 393 26.95 -11.37 34.25
N PRO A 394 27.94 -12.25 34.56
CA PRO A 394 29.36 -11.89 34.62
C PRO A 394 30.09 -11.76 33.25
N GLY A 395 29.36 -11.79 32.12
CA GLY A 395 29.96 -11.84 30.78
C GLY A 395 29.89 -10.55 29.94
N THR A 396 28.86 -9.70 30.15
CA THR A 396 28.55 -8.58 29.24
C THR A 396 27.92 -7.43 30.03
N SER A 397 28.69 -6.37 30.31
CA SER A 397 28.16 -5.20 31.02
C SER A 397 27.21 -4.40 30.11
N ALA A 398 25.99 -4.16 30.58
CA ALA A 398 25.05 -3.27 29.91
C ALA A 398 25.61 -1.84 29.76
N GLU A 399 26.34 -1.37 30.78
CA GLU A 399 27.03 -0.08 30.74
C GLU A 399 28.06 -0.02 29.61
N PHE A 400 28.81 -1.10 29.39
CA PHE A 400 29.79 -1.15 28.30
C PHE A 400 29.10 -1.01 26.93
N CYS A 401 28.03 -1.78 26.69
CA CYS A 401 27.31 -1.74 25.42
C CYS A 401 26.69 -0.35 25.16
N ILE A 402 26.13 0.28 26.20
CA ILE A 402 25.56 1.63 26.13
C ILE A 402 26.65 2.68 25.86
N THR A 403 27.79 2.59 26.55
CA THR A 403 28.93 3.50 26.37
C THR A 403 29.50 3.41 24.95
N GLU A 404 29.71 2.18 24.48
CA GLU A 404 30.23 1.92 23.13
C GLU A 404 29.27 2.47 22.08
N ALA A 405 27.96 2.17 22.18
CA ALA A 405 26.97 2.69 21.24
C ALA A 405 26.92 4.23 21.23
N LEU A 406 26.87 4.88 22.39
CA LEU A 406 26.80 6.35 22.48
C LEU A 406 28.06 7.05 21.97
N SER A 407 29.21 6.37 21.94
CA SER A 407 30.44 6.91 21.34
C SER A 407 30.37 7.05 19.82
N HIS A 408 29.52 6.25 19.15
CA HIS A 408 29.30 6.30 17.70
C HIS A 408 28.09 7.18 17.31
N VAL A 409 27.35 7.73 18.27
CA VAL A 409 26.21 8.64 18.01
C VAL A 409 26.74 10.05 17.70
N ASP A 410 26.24 10.63 16.61
CA ASP A 410 26.66 11.96 16.15
C ASP A 410 26.19 13.08 17.10
N THR A 411 27.15 13.70 17.80
CA THR A 411 26.90 14.76 18.78
C THR A 411 26.54 16.10 18.13
N SER A 412 26.77 16.26 16.82
CA SER A 412 26.33 17.44 16.08
C SER A 412 24.81 17.45 15.90
N LEU A 413 24.23 16.26 15.65
CA LEU A 413 22.81 16.05 15.46
C LEU A 413 22.08 15.87 16.79
N PHE A 414 22.65 15.13 17.73
CA PHE A 414 22.14 14.92 19.09
C PHE A 414 23.01 15.69 20.10
N PRO A 415 22.72 16.99 20.31
CA PRO A 415 23.57 17.84 21.12
C PRO A 415 23.68 17.35 22.56
N THR A 416 24.87 17.53 23.10
CA THR A 416 25.18 17.46 24.53
C THR A 416 24.52 18.65 25.27
N ALA A 417 24.20 18.50 26.56
CA ALA A 417 23.60 19.48 27.48
C ALA A 417 24.27 20.87 27.37
N SER A 418 25.59 20.88 27.27
CA SER A 418 26.41 22.09 27.11
C SER A 418 26.12 22.86 25.81
N LEU A 419 25.65 22.18 24.76
CA LEU A 419 25.27 22.76 23.47
C LEU A 419 23.77 23.13 23.39
N MET A 420 22.98 22.80 24.42
CA MET A 420 21.52 23.10 24.45
C MET A 420 21.22 24.56 24.83
N PHE A 421 22.17 25.29 25.41
CA PHE A 421 22.02 26.72 25.77
C PHE A 421 22.29 27.69 24.61
N ASP A 422 22.51 27.18 23.41
CA ASP A 422 22.68 27.99 22.20
C ASP A 422 21.30 28.41 21.65
N GLU A 423 20.85 29.63 21.99
CA GLU A 423 19.58 30.22 21.52
C GLU A 423 19.42 30.27 19.99
N SER A 424 20.49 30.02 19.22
CA SER A 424 20.45 29.96 17.75
C SER A 424 19.94 28.62 17.19
N ARG A 425 19.79 27.57 18.02
CA ARG A 425 19.27 26.26 17.61
C ARG A 425 17.76 26.19 17.86
N ASN A 426 17.01 25.88 16.80
CA ASN A 426 15.56 25.70 16.85
C ASN A 426 15.23 24.42 17.66
N ASN A 427 14.35 24.49 18.67
CA ASN A 427 13.92 23.31 19.46
C ASN A 427 13.35 22.23 18.54
N ASN A 428 14.14 21.19 18.27
CA ASN A 428 13.76 20.08 17.42
C ASN A 428 13.33 18.90 18.30
N PRO A 429 12.05 18.48 18.25
CA PRO A 429 11.53 17.42 19.12
C PRO A 429 12.24 16.06 18.95
N TYR A 430 12.92 15.87 17.82
CA TYR A 430 13.63 14.64 17.48
C TYR A 430 15.01 14.53 18.13
N THR A 431 15.65 15.65 18.50
CA THR A 431 17.07 15.66 18.88
C THR A 431 17.37 16.28 20.24
N GLU A 432 16.48 17.13 20.75
CA GLU A 432 16.64 17.80 22.05
C GLU A 432 16.66 16.79 23.20
N SER A 433 17.65 16.83 24.08
CA SER A 433 17.80 16.00 25.29
C SER A 433 17.70 14.48 25.16
N ILE A 434 17.70 13.93 23.93
CA ILE A 434 17.50 12.50 23.67
C ILE A 434 18.54 11.63 24.39
N ARG A 435 19.82 12.00 24.33
CA ARG A 435 20.91 11.22 24.94
C ARG A 435 20.79 11.17 26.46
N GLU A 436 20.44 12.31 27.07
CA GLU A 436 20.23 12.43 28.51
C GLU A 436 19.02 11.61 28.97
N GLU A 437 17.88 11.76 28.30
CA GLU A 437 16.65 11.03 28.65
C GLU A 437 16.81 9.51 28.46
N PHE A 438 17.51 9.09 27.39
CA PHE A 438 17.84 7.68 27.18
C PHE A 438 18.71 7.12 28.31
N CYS A 439 19.76 7.84 28.72
CA CYS A 439 20.60 7.45 29.86
C CYS A 439 19.82 7.43 31.16
N ALA A 440 18.94 8.42 31.41
CA ALA A 440 18.09 8.47 32.59
C ALA A 440 17.15 7.25 32.65
N ALA A 441 16.55 6.86 31.53
CA ALA A 441 15.74 5.64 31.43
C ALA A 441 16.58 4.38 31.68
N CYS A 442 17.81 4.30 31.15
CA CYS A 442 18.70 3.18 31.43
C CYS A 442 19.05 3.05 32.93
N VAL A 443 19.25 4.17 33.63
CA VAL A 443 19.42 4.19 35.08
C VAL A 443 18.16 3.70 35.79
N LEU A 444 16.99 4.17 35.38
CA LEU A 444 15.71 3.74 35.93
C LEU A 444 15.55 2.21 35.86
N HIS A 445 15.94 1.60 34.74
CA HIS A 445 15.83 0.15 34.55
C HIS A 445 16.94 -0.67 35.24
N GLY A 446 17.97 0.00 35.77
CA GLY A 446 19.12 -0.64 36.44
C GLY A 446 20.20 -1.15 35.47
N LEU A 447 20.21 -0.63 34.23
CA LEU A 447 21.22 -0.95 33.22
C LEU A 447 22.52 -0.15 33.42
N VAL A 448 22.40 1.04 34.02
CA VAL A 448 23.49 1.99 34.27
C VAL A 448 23.42 2.47 35.71
N GLN A 449 24.56 2.53 36.38
CA GLN A 449 24.68 3.15 37.69
C GLN A 449 24.59 4.67 37.56
N ARG A 450 23.83 5.30 38.45
CA ARG A 450 23.59 6.76 38.44
C ARG A 450 24.90 7.57 38.42
N GLU A 451 25.92 7.10 39.12
CA GLU A 451 27.25 7.73 39.22
C GLU A 451 28.05 7.67 37.91
N HIS A 452 27.68 6.78 36.98
CA HIS A 452 28.38 6.56 35.72
C HIS A 452 27.79 7.36 34.56
N VAL A 453 26.62 7.98 34.72
CA VAL A 453 25.93 8.71 33.64
C VAL A 453 26.78 9.85 33.09
N GLU A 454 27.37 10.66 33.96
CA GLU A 454 28.23 11.79 33.54
C GLU A 454 29.48 11.30 32.79
N ARG A 455 30.02 10.14 33.19
CA ARG A 455 31.16 9.50 32.50
C ARG A 455 30.77 9.02 31.10
N ILE A 456 29.55 8.48 30.94
CA ILE A 456 29.03 7.96 29.68
C ILE A 456 28.69 9.10 28.71
N LEU A 457 28.07 10.17 29.21
CA LEU A 457 27.70 11.33 28.39
C LEU A 457 28.89 12.25 28.10
N GLY A 458 29.90 12.27 28.97
CA GLY A 458 31.07 13.13 28.88
C GLY A 458 30.86 14.55 29.43
N GLU A 459 29.74 14.79 30.14
CA GLU A 459 29.37 16.09 30.70
C GLU A 459 28.44 15.97 31.92
N ILE A 460 28.21 17.09 32.61
CA ILE A 460 27.29 17.19 33.76
C ILE A 460 25.85 17.24 33.23
N SER A 461 25.04 16.26 33.61
CA SER A 461 23.62 16.22 33.23
C SER A 461 22.79 17.14 34.12
N LEU A 462 21.97 18.00 33.51
CA LEU A 462 21.17 19.03 34.21
C LEU A 462 19.71 18.61 34.43
N SER A 463 19.29 17.50 33.81
CA SER A 463 17.89 17.06 33.70
C SER A 463 17.47 15.97 34.69
N TYR A 464 18.34 15.58 35.62
CA TYR A 464 18.09 14.41 36.45
C TYR A 464 17.23 14.72 37.69
N GLU A 465 15.97 14.27 37.69
CA GLU A 465 15.09 14.34 38.86
C GLU A 465 15.34 13.16 39.83
N PRO A 466 15.79 13.37 41.08
CA PRO A 466 16.08 12.29 42.03
C PRO A 466 14.85 11.47 42.46
N SER A 467 13.64 11.97 42.16
CA SER A 467 12.32 11.41 42.47
C SER A 467 11.87 10.29 41.54
N LEU A 468 12.53 10.09 40.38
CA LEU A 468 12.18 9.05 39.41
C LEU A 468 12.45 7.64 39.97
N GLN A 469 11.37 6.92 40.28
CA GLN A 469 11.42 5.55 40.81
C GLN A 469 11.01 4.53 39.74
N LYS A 470 11.79 3.44 39.62
CA LYS A 470 11.41 2.30 38.77
C LYS A 470 10.10 1.71 39.28
N HIS A 471 9.08 1.78 38.46
CA HIS A 471 7.83 1.09 38.71
C HIS A 471 7.95 -0.37 38.24
N SER A 472 7.76 -1.34 39.14
CA SER A 472 7.71 -2.76 38.76
C SER A 472 6.32 -3.08 38.22
N LYS A 473 6.18 -3.92 37.18
CA LYS A 473 4.86 -4.35 36.68
C LYS A 473 4.06 -5.02 37.78
N ASP A 474 4.64 -5.96 38.53
CA ASP A 474 3.91 -6.66 39.60
C ASP A 474 3.64 -5.76 40.78
N LYS A 475 4.54 -4.81 41.08
CA LYS A 475 4.32 -3.83 42.13
C LYS A 475 3.32 -2.76 41.70
N LEU A 476 3.28 -2.34 40.44
CA LEU A 476 2.24 -1.47 39.90
C LEU A 476 0.92 -2.20 39.80
N VAL A 477 0.91 -3.47 39.41
CA VAL A 477 -0.30 -4.29 39.40
C VAL A 477 -0.77 -4.48 40.83
N GLN A 478 0.11 -4.76 41.79
CA GLN A 478 -0.24 -4.82 43.22
C GLN A 478 -0.61 -3.46 43.80
N ASP A 479 0.08 -2.38 43.46
CA ASP A 479 -0.17 -1.00 43.87
C ASP A 479 -1.49 -0.52 43.24
N CYS A 480 -1.84 -0.96 42.02
CA CYS A 480 -3.14 -0.75 41.37
C CYS A 480 -4.23 -1.69 41.88
N LEU A 481 -3.87 -2.86 42.44
CA LEU A 481 -4.78 -3.75 43.14
C LEU A 481 -5.05 -3.24 44.56
N SER A 482 -4.09 -2.56 45.19
CA SER A 482 -4.18 -1.97 46.53
C SER A 482 -4.66 -0.53 46.57
N ASP A 483 -4.37 0.25 45.53
CA ASP A 483 -4.93 1.57 45.21
C ASP A 483 -5.87 1.36 44.01
N THR A 484 -7.03 0.80 44.35
CA THR A 484 -8.02 0.20 43.44
C THR A 484 -8.71 1.22 42.51
N GLU A 485 -8.39 2.52 42.62
CA GLU A 485 -9.11 3.61 41.96
C GLU A 485 -8.51 4.06 40.61
N LYS A 486 -7.22 3.83 40.30
CA LYS A 486 -6.57 4.57 39.17
C LYS A 486 -6.41 3.86 37.83
N ILE A 487 -6.14 2.55 37.77
CA ILE A 487 -5.88 1.85 36.48
C ILE A 487 -6.82 0.65 36.27
N GLN A 488 -7.12 -0.10 37.32
CA GLN A 488 -8.40 -0.81 37.36
C GLN A 488 -9.56 0.17 37.40
N GLY A 489 -9.34 1.43 37.80
CA GLY A 489 -10.19 2.58 37.48
C GLY A 489 -10.44 2.66 35.98
N LEU A 490 -9.46 3.05 35.16
CA LEU A 490 -9.66 3.24 33.71
C LEU A 490 -10.28 2.06 32.95
N VAL A 491 -9.85 0.81 33.19
CA VAL A 491 -10.43 -0.39 32.52
C VAL A 491 -11.78 -0.79 33.13
N ARG A 492 -11.97 -0.68 34.45
CA ARG A 492 -13.32 -0.83 35.03
C ARG A 492 -14.18 0.40 34.80
N GLU A 493 -13.68 1.57 34.45
CA GLU A 493 -14.43 2.79 34.13
C GLU A 493 -15.04 2.63 32.75
N LEU A 494 -14.28 2.07 31.80
CA LEU A 494 -14.83 1.56 30.54
C LEU A 494 -15.95 0.52 30.74
N ASP A 495 -15.90 -0.26 31.83
CA ASP A 495 -16.89 -1.31 32.17
C ASP A 495 -18.00 -0.82 33.12
N LYS A 496 -17.75 0.22 33.92
CA LYS A 496 -18.62 0.76 34.99
C LYS A 496 -19.68 1.69 34.44
N MET A 497 -19.48 2.27 33.26
CA MET A 497 -20.48 3.10 32.61
C MET A 497 -20.97 4.22 33.55
N ASP A 498 -20.02 4.93 34.18
CA ASP A 498 -20.28 5.96 35.20
C ASP A 498 -20.09 7.40 34.67
N GLY A 499 -20.09 7.57 33.34
CA GLY A 499 -19.87 8.85 32.65
C GLY A 499 -18.41 9.23 32.39
N ASN A 500 -17.40 8.51 32.94
CA ASN A 500 -15.98 8.83 32.70
C ASN A 500 -15.39 8.17 31.43
N VAL A 501 -16.12 7.21 30.85
CA VAL A 501 -15.73 6.42 29.66
C VAL A 501 -15.23 7.31 28.51
N GLY A 502 -15.93 8.42 28.27
CA GLY A 502 -15.61 9.39 27.22
C GLY A 502 -14.21 9.99 27.36
N ALA A 503 -13.85 10.44 28.57
CA ALA A 503 -12.55 11.07 28.83
C ALA A 503 -11.40 10.06 28.70
N VAL A 504 -11.60 8.82 29.17
CA VAL A 504 -10.61 7.73 29.06
C VAL A 504 -10.36 7.38 27.60
N CYS A 505 -11.42 7.19 26.80
CA CYS A 505 -11.30 6.90 25.38
C CYS A 505 -10.58 8.03 24.62
N GLN A 506 -10.86 9.30 24.94
CA GLN A 506 -10.17 10.45 24.33
C GLN A 506 -8.66 10.42 24.62
N ALA A 507 -8.25 10.20 25.87
CA ALA A 507 -6.84 10.11 26.23
C ALA A 507 -6.11 8.95 25.51
N LEU A 508 -6.79 7.81 25.33
CA LEU A 508 -6.25 6.66 24.60
C LEU A 508 -6.10 6.94 23.10
N VAL A 509 -7.03 7.67 22.48
CA VAL A 509 -6.97 8.06 21.06
C VAL A 509 -5.72 8.91 20.76
N GLU A 510 -5.26 9.72 21.70
CA GLU A 510 -4.03 10.51 21.54
C GLU A 510 -2.75 9.67 21.62
N SER A 511 -2.81 8.50 22.26
CA SER A 511 -1.66 7.65 22.59
C SER A 511 -1.57 6.34 21.80
N LEU A 512 -2.42 6.13 20.79
CA LEU A 512 -2.57 4.86 20.06
C LEU A 512 -1.24 4.26 19.56
N ASP A 513 -0.38 5.08 18.94
CA ASP A 513 0.89 4.59 18.38
C ASP A 513 1.84 4.10 19.47
N VAL A 514 1.88 4.79 20.61
CA VAL A 514 2.76 4.42 21.73
C VAL A 514 2.27 3.13 22.38
N ILE A 515 0.96 2.95 22.52
CA ILE A 515 0.36 1.73 23.08
C ILE A 515 0.82 0.48 22.29
N LEU A 516 0.86 0.56 20.95
CA LEU A 516 1.28 -0.55 20.09
C LEU A 516 2.79 -0.87 20.15
N LEU A 517 3.61 -0.07 20.83
CA LEU A 517 5.00 -0.46 21.14
C LEU A 517 5.07 -1.53 22.25
N PHE A 518 4.03 -1.61 23.07
CA PHE A 518 4.02 -2.43 24.29
C PHE A 518 3.00 -3.57 24.21
N GLU A 519 1.93 -3.42 23.44
CA GLU A 519 0.83 -4.37 23.41
C GLU A 519 0.37 -4.68 21.98
N LYS A 520 -0.10 -5.92 21.77
CA LYS A 520 -0.58 -6.37 20.46
C LYS A 520 -2.02 -5.90 20.22
N LEU A 521 -2.32 -5.62 18.95
CA LEU A 521 -3.62 -5.13 18.52
C LEU A 521 -4.83 -5.99 18.99
N PRO A 522 -4.80 -7.34 18.87
CA PRO A 522 -5.94 -8.17 19.33
C PRO A 522 -6.17 -8.07 20.84
N ASN A 523 -5.10 -7.96 21.64
CA ASN A 523 -5.19 -7.88 23.10
C ASN A 523 -5.90 -6.61 23.58
N ILE A 524 -5.92 -5.56 22.74
CA ILE A 524 -6.61 -4.30 23.01
C ILE A 524 -8.02 -4.32 22.41
N LEU A 525 -8.15 -4.71 21.14
CA LEU A 525 -9.40 -4.56 20.40
C LEU A 525 -10.41 -5.67 20.63
N GLU A 526 -9.98 -6.91 20.86
CA GLU A 526 -10.89 -8.04 21.05
C GLU A 526 -11.82 -7.83 22.27
N PRO A 527 -11.32 -7.42 23.46
CA PRO A 527 -12.19 -7.14 24.61
C PRO A 527 -13.18 -6.00 24.34
N LEU A 528 -12.74 -4.93 23.68
CA LEU A 528 -13.60 -3.78 23.33
C LEU A 528 -14.69 -4.18 22.34
N CYS A 529 -14.36 -5.01 21.35
CA CYS A 529 -15.34 -5.50 20.39
C CYS A 529 -16.34 -6.46 21.05
N GLN A 530 -15.89 -7.32 21.96
CA GLN A 530 -16.77 -8.20 22.74
C GLN A 530 -17.72 -7.41 23.64
N LEU A 531 -17.26 -6.31 24.25
CA LEU A 531 -18.10 -5.40 25.05
C LEU A 531 -19.18 -4.76 24.17
N LEU A 532 -18.81 -4.21 23.01
CA LEU A 532 -19.74 -3.57 22.08
C LEU A 532 -20.72 -4.55 21.42
N ASP A 533 -20.30 -5.77 21.12
CA ASP A 533 -21.18 -6.79 20.52
C ASP A 533 -22.21 -7.33 21.52
N ASN A 534 -21.83 -7.43 22.79
CA ASN A 534 -22.70 -7.89 23.88
C ASN A 534 -23.34 -6.75 24.68
N TRP A 535 -23.36 -5.53 24.12
CA TRP A 535 -23.86 -4.34 24.80
C TRP A 535 -25.27 -4.54 25.34
N ARG A 536 -25.46 -4.30 26.64
CA ARG A 536 -26.75 -4.39 27.34
C ARG A 536 -26.84 -3.28 28.36
N TYR A 537 -28.02 -2.70 28.51
CA TYR A 537 -28.37 -1.72 29.53
C TYR A 537 -29.48 -2.30 30.42
N GLU A 538 -29.66 -1.74 31.62
CA GLU A 538 -30.72 -2.19 32.55
C GLU A 538 -32.09 -1.71 32.05
N ASP A 539 -33.11 -2.59 32.13
CA ASP A 539 -34.46 -2.31 31.63
C ASP A 539 -35.18 -1.17 32.39
N ASP A 540 -34.65 -0.73 33.54
CA ASP A 540 -35.21 0.31 34.42
C ASP A 540 -34.59 1.71 34.18
N GLN A 541 -33.79 1.90 33.12
CA GLN A 541 -33.15 3.19 32.81
C GLN A 541 -34.17 4.26 32.39
N GLU A 542 -34.19 5.39 33.10
CA GLU A 542 -35.05 6.54 32.78
C GLU A 542 -34.45 7.48 31.72
N GLU A 543 -33.11 7.52 31.57
CA GLU A 543 -32.38 8.38 30.63
C GLU A 543 -31.55 7.55 29.65
N TYR A 544 -31.76 7.70 28.34
CA TYR A 544 -31.08 6.89 27.31
C TYR A 544 -29.88 7.59 26.66
N GLN A 545 -29.74 8.90 26.84
CA GLN A 545 -28.61 9.67 26.30
C GLN A 545 -27.23 9.16 26.77
N PRO A 546 -27.01 8.82 28.06
CA PRO A 546 -25.74 8.26 28.52
C PRO A 546 -25.37 6.94 27.83
N VAL A 547 -26.36 6.09 27.53
CA VAL A 547 -26.15 4.80 26.83
C VAL A 547 -25.52 5.02 25.46
N TYR A 548 -25.99 6.04 24.73
CA TYR A 548 -25.46 6.41 23.43
C TYR A 548 -24.06 7.01 23.54
N GLU A 549 -23.83 7.86 24.54
CA GLU A 549 -22.55 8.51 24.79
C GLU A 549 -21.44 7.50 25.10
N GLU A 550 -21.71 6.54 25.98
CA GLU A 550 -20.74 5.53 26.38
C GLU A 550 -20.47 4.53 25.26
N PHE A 551 -21.52 4.01 24.63
CA PHE A 551 -21.36 3.14 23.46
C PHE A 551 -20.57 3.86 22.36
N GLY A 552 -20.93 5.11 22.07
CA GLY A 552 -20.28 5.95 21.08
C GLY A 552 -18.82 6.22 21.40
N ALA A 553 -18.47 6.47 22.66
CA ALA A 553 -17.10 6.69 23.10
C ALA A 553 -16.21 5.45 22.94
N VAL A 554 -16.70 4.27 23.37
CA VAL A 554 -15.98 3.00 23.22
C VAL A 554 -15.84 2.66 21.73
N LEU A 555 -16.91 2.81 20.96
CA LEU A 555 -16.87 2.60 19.51
C LEU A 555 -15.92 3.59 18.83
N LEU A 556 -15.84 4.85 19.26
CA LEU A 556 -14.90 5.83 18.71
C LEU A 556 -13.45 5.36 18.86
N LEU A 557 -13.08 4.76 20.00
CA LEU A 557 -11.76 4.18 20.21
C LEU A 557 -11.48 3.03 19.23
N VAL A 558 -12.43 2.11 19.05
CA VAL A 558 -12.31 1.01 18.07
C VAL A 558 -12.20 1.55 16.64
N LEU A 559 -13.03 2.54 16.29
CA LEU A 559 -12.96 3.23 15.00
C LEU A 559 -11.61 3.95 14.84
N ALA A 560 -11.05 4.53 15.90
CA ALA A 560 -9.76 5.21 15.84
C ALA A 560 -8.64 4.26 15.44
N PHE A 561 -8.53 3.08 16.09
CA PHE A 561 -7.59 2.04 15.66
C PHE A 561 -7.86 1.57 14.22
N THR A 562 -9.12 1.24 13.93
CA THR A 562 -9.54 0.70 12.63
C THR A 562 -9.19 1.63 11.49
N TYR A 563 -9.54 2.91 11.62
CA TYR A 563 -9.31 3.92 10.62
C TYR A 563 -7.85 4.34 10.55
N ARG A 564 -7.18 4.59 11.68
CA ARG A 564 -5.78 5.04 11.71
C ARG A 564 -4.85 4.04 11.03
N TYR A 565 -5.05 2.74 11.27
CA TYR A 565 -4.19 1.67 10.74
C TYR A 565 -4.78 0.93 9.55
N ASN A 566 -5.98 1.32 9.07
CA ASN A 566 -6.70 0.71 7.96
C ASN A 566 -6.90 -0.81 8.16
N LEU A 567 -7.43 -1.17 9.34
CA LEU A 567 -7.65 -2.55 9.76
C LEU A 567 -8.92 -3.13 9.14
N ASN A 568 -8.91 -4.42 8.85
CA ASN A 568 -10.12 -5.20 8.56
C ASN A 568 -10.62 -5.97 9.81
N ALA A 569 -11.83 -6.52 9.74
CA ALA A 569 -12.44 -7.25 10.86
C ALA A 569 -11.58 -8.41 11.40
N VAL A 570 -10.81 -9.08 10.52
CA VAL A 570 -9.93 -10.19 10.91
C VAL A 570 -8.73 -9.69 11.71
N GLU A 571 -8.11 -8.59 11.29
CA GLU A 571 -6.97 -7.98 11.99
C GLU A 571 -7.34 -7.41 13.36
N ILE A 572 -8.61 -7.06 13.55
CA ILE A 572 -9.18 -6.61 14.82
C ILE A 572 -9.35 -7.80 15.80
N GLY A 573 -9.38 -9.03 15.30
CA GLY A 573 -9.65 -10.24 16.11
C GLY A 573 -11.12 -10.68 16.08
N ILE A 574 -11.95 -10.10 15.19
CA ILE A 574 -13.37 -10.47 15.09
C ILE A 574 -13.48 -11.75 14.24
N ALA A 575 -13.77 -12.87 14.90
CA ALA A 575 -14.01 -14.16 14.23
C ALA A 575 -15.46 -14.37 13.80
N SER A 576 -16.42 -13.67 14.42
CA SER A 576 -17.85 -13.86 14.17
C SER A 576 -18.37 -13.00 13.01
N PRO A 577 -19.02 -13.58 11.98
CA PRO A 577 -19.67 -12.82 10.92
C PRO A 577 -20.90 -12.03 11.41
N ASP A 578 -21.44 -12.36 12.58
CA ASP A 578 -22.63 -11.72 13.15
C ASP A 578 -22.31 -10.51 14.03
N SER A 579 -21.03 -10.22 14.27
CA SER A 579 -20.56 -9.07 15.06
C SER A 579 -21.17 -7.74 14.57
N TRP A 580 -21.75 -6.99 15.51
CA TRP A 580 -22.28 -5.65 15.29
C TRP A 580 -21.15 -4.69 14.93
N VAL A 581 -20.02 -4.78 15.63
CA VAL A 581 -18.84 -3.96 15.34
C VAL A 581 -18.34 -4.17 13.91
N ALA A 582 -18.24 -5.43 13.47
CA ALA A 582 -17.86 -5.73 12.08
C ALA A 582 -18.86 -5.17 11.05
N LYS A 583 -20.18 -5.25 11.35
CA LYS A 583 -21.23 -4.66 10.51
C LYS A 583 -21.12 -3.13 10.45
N ILE A 584 -20.87 -2.46 11.58
CA ILE A 584 -20.72 -0.99 11.64
C ILE A 584 -19.48 -0.55 10.85
N ILE A 585 -18.33 -1.19 11.05
CA ILE A 585 -17.09 -0.88 10.33
C ILE A 585 -17.27 -1.09 8.81
N GLY A 586 -17.86 -2.22 8.42
CA GLY A 586 -18.03 -2.60 7.02
C GLY A 586 -19.15 -1.87 6.29
N ARG A 587 -20.27 -1.56 6.96
CA ARG A 587 -21.50 -1.07 6.32
C ARG A 587 -22.02 0.27 6.83
N GLY A 588 -21.58 0.77 7.98
CA GLY A 588 -22.14 1.99 8.59
C GLY A 588 -21.99 3.25 7.73
N HIS A 589 -21.01 3.29 6.84
CA HIS A 589 -20.77 4.40 5.91
C HIS A 589 -21.40 4.19 4.51
N ILE A 590 -22.09 3.07 4.29
CA ILE A 590 -22.69 2.74 2.99
C ILE A 590 -24.11 3.31 2.94
N GLY A 591 -24.35 4.27 2.05
CA GLY A 591 -25.70 4.76 1.75
C GLY A 591 -26.55 3.67 1.09
N ARG A 592 -27.72 3.40 1.67
CA ARG A 592 -28.70 2.41 1.18
C ARG A 592 -30.01 3.12 0.91
N GLN A 593 -30.64 2.79 -0.22
CA GLN A 593 -31.95 3.36 -0.55
C GLN A 593 -33.05 2.76 0.34
N CYS A 594 -34.16 3.47 0.57
CA CYS A 594 -35.25 3.01 1.47
C CYS A 594 -35.83 1.63 1.09
N ASN A 595 -35.76 1.25 -0.19
CA ASN A 595 -36.19 -0.07 -0.68
C ASN A 595 -35.22 -1.22 -0.34
N GLU A 596 -33.97 -0.90 0.02
CA GLU A 596 -32.94 -1.84 0.44
C GLU A 596 -32.87 -1.99 1.97
N LEU A 597 -33.58 -1.14 2.72
CA LEU A 597 -33.68 -1.19 4.17
C LEU A 597 -34.80 -2.16 4.60
N THR A 598 -34.58 -2.85 5.72
CA THR A 598 -35.63 -3.64 6.37
C THR A 598 -36.74 -2.73 6.91
N GLN A 599 -37.92 -3.29 7.18
CA GLN A 599 -39.03 -2.51 7.74
C GLN A 599 -38.62 -1.81 9.05
N ARG A 600 -37.94 -2.53 9.94
CA ARG A 600 -37.44 -2.01 11.21
C ARG A 600 -36.42 -0.87 11.02
N GLU A 601 -35.46 -1.02 10.11
CA GLU A 601 -34.51 0.05 9.78
C GLU A 601 -35.21 1.29 9.20
N ASN A 602 -36.25 1.11 8.39
CA ASN A 602 -37.06 2.21 7.88
C ASN A 602 -37.84 2.92 8.99
N ASP A 603 -38.41 2.17 9.94
CA ASP A 603 -39.12 2.73 11.09
C ASP A 603 -38.16 3.54 11.97
N HIS A 604 -36.96 3.02 12.23
CA HIS A 604 -35.91 3.74 12.95
C HIS A 604 -35.47 5.01 12.22
N LEU A 605 -35.21 4.92 10.91
CA LEU A 605 -34.83 6.06 10.08
C LEU A 605 -35.88 7.17 10.13
N ASN A 606 -37.16 6.82 9.98
CA ASN A 606 -38.26 7.79 10.06
C ASN A 606 -38.33 8.44 11.44
N GLY A 607 -38.20 7.64 12.51
CA GLY A 607 -38.16 8.16 13.89
C GLY A 607 -37.07 9.21 14.09
N TRP A 608 -35.85 8.94 13.61
CA TRP A 608 -34.72 9.87 13.69
C TRP A 608 -34.93 11.14 12.83
N ILE A 609 -35.50 11.03 11.64
CA ILE A 609 -35.83 12.19 10.80
C ILE A 609 -36.85 13.10 11.50
N HIS A 610 -37.92 12.51 12.07
CA HIS A 610 -38.92 13.27 12.81
C HIS A 610 -38.33 13.90 14.07
N GLY A 611 -37.56 13.16 14.87
CA GLY A 611 -36.93 13.70 16.09
C GLY A 611 -35.95 14.85 15.83
N LEU A 612 -35.21 14.82 14.72
CA LEU A 612 -34.20 15.84 14.39
C LEU A 612 -34.78 17.09 13.73
N PHE A 613 -35.84 16.97 12.93
CA PHE A 613 -36.30 18.06 12.05
C PHE A 613 -37.76 18.48 12.24
N ASP A 614 -38.57 17.73 13.02
CA ASP A 614 -39.95 18.11 13.31
C ASP A 614 -40.02 18.97 14.58
N THR A 615 -40.38 20.24 14.40
CA THR A 615 -40.53 21.20 15.49
C THR A 615 -41.68 20.88 16.46
N GLU A 616 -42.64 20.04 16.05
CA GLU A 616 -43.76 19.61 16.90
C GLU A 616 -43.44 18.36 17.74
N ALA A 617 -42.40 17.62 17.39
CA ALA A 617 -42.04 16.34 18.02
C ALA A 617 -41.30 16.47 19.37
N GLY A 618 -40.97 17.68 19.81
CA GLY A 618 -40.33 17.91 21.12
C GLY A 618 -38.83 17.56 21.19
N GLY A 619 -38.17 17.28 20.06
CA GLY A 619 -36.75 16.96 19.97
C GLY A 619 -36.44 15.47 20.09
N LEU A 620 -35.19 15.14 20.47
CA LEU A 620 -34.74 13.76 20.68
C LEU A 620 -35.25 13.23 22.03
N GLY A 621 -36.37 12.50 22.02
CA GLY A 621 -36.94 11.88 23.21
C GLY A 621 -36.39 10.48 23.52
N ASP A 622 -36.45 10.06 24.79
CA ASP A 622 -36.01 8.74 25.25
C ASP A 622 -36.80 7.58 24.61
N GLU A 623 -38.05 7.80 24.21
CA GLU A 623 -38.85 6.81 23.47
C GLU A 623 -38.21 6.45 22.11
N LEU A 624 -37.62 7.43 21.41
CA LEU A 624 -36.89 7.18 20.16
C LEU A 624 -35.62 6.38 20.44
N MET A 625 -34.84 6.82 21.43
CA MET A 625 -33.53 6.22 21.77
C MET A 625 -33.66 4.81 22.38
N SER A 626 -34.74 4.52 23.10
CA SER A 626 -35.05 3.16 23.60
C SER A 626 -35.50 2.23 22.47
N SER A 627 -36.27 2.73 21.50
CA SER A 627 -36.76 1.92 20.37
C SER A 627 -35.67 1.50 19.39
N CYS A 628 -34.66 2.35 19.20
CA CYS A 628 -33.52 2.11 18.33
C CYS A 628 -32.27 1.98 19.20
N PRO A 629 -31.71 0.79 19.46
CA PRO A 629 -30.47 0.68 20.23
C PRO A 629 -29.29 1.27 19.43
N PRO A 630 -28.20 1.72 20.11
CA PRO A 630 -27.08 2.38 19.43
C PRO A 630 -26.42 1.49 18.35
N GLN A 631 -26.37 0.16 18.54
CA GLN A 631 -25.90 -0.78 17.52
C GLN A 631 -26.67 -0.67 16.19
N GLU A 632 -27.99 -0.49 16.24
CA GLU A 632 -28.85 -0.34 15.06
C GLU A 632 -28.78 1.09 14.51
N PHE A 633 -28.70 2.10 15.38
CA PHE A 633 -28.55 3.50 14.98
C PHE A 633 -27.36 3.70 14.03
N TYR A 634 -26.18 3.19 14.39
CA TYR A 634 -24.97 3.34 13.56
C TYR A 634 -25.06 2.70 12.17
N LEU A 635 -25.99 1.76 11.94
CA LEU A 635 -26.24 1.16 10.62
C LEU A 635 -27.20 1.98 9.75
N VAL A 636 -28.00 2.88 10.36
CA VAL A 636 -28.93 3.77 9.66
C VAL A 636 -28.40 5.20 9.49
N VAL A 637 -27.24 5.53 10.09
CA VAL A 637 -26.59 6.86 9.98
C VAL A 637 -26.35 7.28 8.52
N ALA A 638 -25.76 6.44 7.67
CA ALA A 638 -25.53 6.82 6.27
C ALA A 638 -26.85 7.06 5.50
N PRO A 639 -27.87 6.18 5.57
CA PRO A 639 -29.21 6.46 5.04
C PRO A 639 -29.87 7.74 5.60
N LEU A 640 -29.67 8.05 6.88
CA LEU A 640 -30.13 9.29 7.51
C LEU A 640 -29.51 10.51 6.83
N PHE A 641 -28.19 10.53 6.70
CA PHE A 641 -27.48 11.62 6.01
C PHE A 641 -27.83 11.71 4.53
N GLN A 642 -28.08 10.60 3.85
CA GLN A 642 -28.60 10.60 2.49
C GLN A 642 -29.95 11.31 2.43
N SER A 643 -30.86 11.01 3.36
CA SER A 643 -32.18 11.64 3.43
C SER A 643 -32.09 13.15 3.72
N ILE A 644 -31.18 13.56 4.63
CA ILE A 644 -30.91 14.97 4.96
C ILE A 644 -30.44 15.74 3.72
N VAL A 645 -29.46 15.17 2.98
CA VAL A 645 -28.91 15.80 1.77
C VAL A 645 -30.02 15.98 0.72
N VAL A 646 -30.75 14.91 0.41
CA VAL A 646 -31.83 14.92 -0.58
C VAL A 646 -32.93 15.92 -0.20
N ALA A 647 -33.35 15.92 1.07
CA ALA A 647 -34.40 16.80 1.58
C ALA A 647 -34.00 18.28 1.48
N TYR A 648 -32.76 18.62 1.83
CA TYR A 648 -32.24 19.98 1.70
C TYR A 648 -32.07 20.40 0.24
N THR A 649 -31.54 19.53 -0.63
CA THR A 649 -31.40 19.84 -2.07
C THR A 649 -32.73 20.13 -2.75
N HIS A 650 -33.79 19.42 -2.37
CA HIS A 650 -35.13 19.61 -2.95
C HIS A 650 -35.97 20.66 -2.22
N GLY A 651 -35.43 21.32 -1.18
CA GLY A 651 -36.10 22.39 -0.45
C GLY A 651 -37.18 21.92 0.55
N TYR A 652 -37.19 20.64 0.91
CA TYR A 652 -38.03 20.13 2.01
C TYR A 652 -37.50 20.56 3.38
N LEU A 653 -36.19 20.78 3.49
CA LEU A 653 -35.54 21.40 4.66
C LEU A 653 -35.08 22.81 4.29
N ASN A 654 -35.32 23.78 5.17
CA ASN A 654 -34.76 25.13 5.05
C ASN A 654 -33.45 25.26 5.87
N ASP A 655 -32.75 26.39 5.74
CA ASP A 655 -31.46 26.61 6.41
C ASP A 655 -31.56 26.56 7.96
N GLU A 656 -32.67 27.02 8.53
CA GLU A 656 -32.88 27.07 9.99
C GLU A 656 -33.14 25.66 10.54
N SER A 657 -34.03 24.89 9.90
CA SER A 657 -34.32 23.49 10.23
C SER A 657 -33.09 22.61 10.05
N LEU A 658 -32.32 22.82 8.97
CA LEU A 658 -31.07 22.09 8.75
C LEU A 658 -30.06 22.39 9.87
N LYS A 659 -29.90 23.67 10.23
CA LYS A 659 -28.99 24.06 11.30
C LYS A 659 -29.41 23.46 12.64
N GLY A 660 -30.68 23.57 13.01
CA GLY A 660 -31.21 23.01 14.26
C GLY A 660 -31.04 21.50 14.36
N GLY A 661 -31.32 20.75 13.29
CA GLY A 661 -31.12 19.29 13.29
C GLY A 661 -29.66 18.86 13.37
N ILE A 662 -28.75 19.60 12.72
CA ILE A 662 -27.30 19.32 12.79
C ILE A 662 -26.72 19.69 14.16
N GLU A 663 -27.26 20.70 14.86
CA GLU A 663 -26.80 21.06 16.22
C GLU A 663 -26.93 19.86 17.19
N TYR A 664 -28.02 19.09 17.13
CA TYR A 664 -28.16 17.84 17.91
C TYR A 664 -27.12 16.76 17.56
N LEU A 665 -26.72 16.67 16.28
CA LEU A 665 -25.76 15.66 15.82
C LEU A 665 -24.31 15.97 16.24
N VAL A 666 -24.05 17.20 16.68
CA VAL A 666 -22.73 17.67 17.14
C VAL A 666 -22.63 17.65 18.68
N ASP A 667 -23.66 17.19 19.39
CA ASP A 667 -23.59 16.91 20.83
C ASP A 667 -22.81 15.62 21.13
N THR A 668 -22.24 15.52 22.34
CA THR A 668 -21.27 14.48 22.73
C THR A 668 -21.76 13.05 22.47
N PHE A 669 -23.04 12.77 22.70
CA PHE A 669 -23.60 11.42 22.57
C PHE A 669 -23.79 10.93 21.12
N LEU A 670 -23.98 11.85 20.15
CA LEU A 670 -24.11 11.50 18.72
C LEU A 670 -22.85 11.77 17.91
N LEU A 671 -21.93 12.58 18.43
CA LEU A 671 -20.70 12.98 17.73
C LEU A 671 -19.92 11.82 17.12
N PRO A 672 -19.74 10.66 17.80
CA PRO A 672 -19.00 9.55 17.20
C PRO A 672 -19.68 8.93 15.97
N SER A 673 -21.00 9.08 15.82
CA SER A 673 -21.74 8.69 14.61
C SER A 673 -21.38 9.52 13.38
N LEU A 674 -20.77 10.70 13.58
CA LEU A 674 -20.29 11.52 12.48
C LEU A 674 -19.11 10.88 11.73
N VAL A 675 -18.39 9.91 12.32
CA VAL A 675 -17.32 9.18 11.64
C VAL A 675 -17.85 8.44 10.39
N PRO A 676 -18.81 7.50 10.49
CA PRO A 676 -19.41 6.89 9.31
C PRO A 676 -20.22 7.88 8.45
N ALA A 677 -20.86 8.88 9.05
CA ALA A 677 -21.63 9.88 8.30
C ALA A 677 -20.75 10.74 7.37
N ILE A 678 -19.66 11.32 7.88
CA ILE A 678 -18.75 12.15 7.10
C ILE A 678 -18.04 11.29 6.04
N ARG A 679 -17.75 10.02 6.35
CA ARG A 679 -17.23 9.08 5.35
C ARG A 679 -18.23 8.87 4.21
N PHE A 680 -19.50 8.63 4.54
CA PHE A 680 -20.57 8.58 3.55
C PHE A 680 -20.64 9.88 2.72
N LEU A 681 -20.65 11.05 3.36
CA LEU A 681 -20.71 12.35 2.67
C LEU A 681 -19.49 12.57 1.76
N ALA A 682 -18.30 12.17 2.20
CA ALA A 682 -17.08 12.24 1.41
C ALA A 682 -17.19 11.36 0.16
N ASP A 683 -17.68 10.13 0.29
CA ASP A 683 -17.92 9.21 -0.83
C ASP A 683 -19.06 9.73 -1.73
N TYR A 684 -20.10 10.31 -1.15
CA TYR A 684 -21.29 10.81 -1.86
C TYR A 684 -20.99 12.07 -2.69
N LEU A 685 -20.05 12.90 -2.24
CA LEU A 685 -19.55 14.07 -2.99
C LEU A 685 -19.03 13.70 -4.38
N TRP A 686 -18.61 12.44 -4.59
CA TRP A 686 -18.12 11.96 -5.89
C TRP A 686 -19.23 11.65 -6.92
N ILE A 687 -20.46 11.41 -6.46
CA ILE A 687 -21.50 10.69 -7.22
C ILE A 687 -22.42 11.62 -8.00
N ASP A 688 -22.97 12.69 -7.40
CA ASP A 688 -24.00 13.56 -8.00
C ASP A 688 -23.61 15.05 -8.02
N GLN A 689 -23.93 15.78 -9.10
CA GLN A 689 -23.65 17.22 -9.25
C GLN A 689 -24.68 18.13 -8.58
N LYS A 690 -25.93 17.70 -8.38
CA LYS A 690 -26.98 18.58 -7.80
C LYS A 690 -26.86 18.71 -6.29
N GLU A 691 -26.47 17.65 -5.62
CA GLU A 691 -26.45 17.54 -4.16
C GLU A 691 -25.11 18.01 -3.54
N GLN A 692 -24.08 18.22 -4.35
CA GLN A 692 -22.74 18.66 -3.91
C GLN A 692 -22.77 19.93 -3.06
N LYS A 693 -23.56 20.94 -3.43
CA LYS A 693 -23.67 22.19 -2.64
C LYS A 693 -24.29 21.93 -1.27
N SER A 694 -25.31 21.07 -1.21
CA SER A 694 -25.94 20.63 0.03
C SER A 694 -24.96 19.87 0.91
N ILE A 695 -24.16 18.97 0.35
CA ILE A 695 -23.11 18.23 1.07
C ILE A 695 -22.07 19.18 1.67
N ILE A 696 -21.56 20.15 0.90
CA ILE A 696 -20.60 21.14 1.40
C ILE A 696 -21.20 21.96 2.54
N LYS A 697 -22.46 22.39 2.42
CA LYS A 697 -23.15 23.12 3.50
C LYS A 697 -23.30 22.29 4.78
N ILE A 698 -23.68 21.02 4.66
CA ILE A 698 -23.80 20.09 5.80
C ILE A 698 -22.43 19.88 6.45
N LEU A 699 -21.37 19.66 5.66
CA LEU A 699 -20.00 19.53 6.17
C LEU A 699 -19.51 20.79 6.90
N GLN A 700 -19.88 21.98 6.42
CA GLN A 700 -19.58 23.24 7.12
C GLN A 700 -20.29 23.32 8.47
N LEU A 701 -21.56 22.95 8.55
CA LEU A 701 -22.30 22.96 9.82
C LEU A 701 -21.71 21.98 10.84
N ILE A 702 -21.21 20.82 10.40
CA ILE A 702 -20.59 19.82 11.26
C ILE A 702 -19.16 20.21 11.70
N LEU A 703 -18.33 20.68 10.76
CA LEU A 703 -16.91 20.92 11.02
C LEU A 703 -16.61 22.29 11.62
N LEU A 704 -17.51 23.25 11.39
CA LEU A 704 -17.44 24.65 11.84
C LEU A 704 -18.73 25.01 12.61
N PRO A 705 -19.06 24.32 13.71
CA PRO A 705 -20.27 24.63 14.48
C PRO A 705 -20.16 26.03 15.09
N SER A 706 -21.28 26.77 15.11
CA SER A 706 -21.32 28.13 15.67
C SER A 706 -21.15 28.17 17.20
N SER A 707 -21.47 27.06 17.86
CA SER A 707 -21.39 26.88 19.32
C SER A 707 -21.22 25.39 19.59
N ILE A 708 -20.25 25.03 20.41
CA ILE A 708 -19.97 23.64 20.83
C ILE A 708 -19.40 23.68 22.25
N SER A 709 -19.73 22.69 23.08
CA SER A 709 -19.16 22.57 24.42
C SER A 709 -17.66 22.22 24.37
N GLY A 710 -16.93 22.42 25.47
CA GLY A 710 -15.50 22.08 25.54
C GLY A 710 -15.24 20.60 25.26
N GLU A 711 -16.05 19.72 25.87
CA GLU A 711 -15.98 18.25 25.72
C GLU A 711 -16.41 17.78 24.32
N ALA A 712 -17.46 18.38 23.75
CA ALA A 712 -17.84 18.09 22.37
C ALA A 712 -16.78 18.57 21.37
N SER A 713 -16.07 19.66 21.66
CA SER A 713 -14.97 20.15 20.82
C SER A 713 -13.78 19.19 20.79
N THR A 714 -13.38 18.63 21.94
CA THR A 714 -12.32 17.61 22.00
C THR A 714 -12.72 16.35 21.27
N MET A 715 -13.96 15.88 21.44
CA MET A 715 -14.49 14.71 20.73
C MET A 715 -14.59 14.96 19.21
N LEU A 716 -15.02 16.15 18.79
CA LEU A 716 -15.04 16.55 17.37
C LEU A 716 -13.63 16.60 16.77
N SER A 717 -12.62 17.01 17.56
CA SER A 717 -11.21 16.91 17.14
C SER A 717 -10.81 15.46 16.86
N SER A 718 -11.19 14.52 17.75
CA SER A 718 -10.98 13.09 17.54
C SER A 718 -11.68 12.58 16.28
N VAL A 719 -12.96 12.94 16.07
CA VAL A 719 -13.69 12.60 14.82
C VAL A 719 -12.98 13.15 13.59
N LYS A 720 -12.59 14.44 13.60
CA LYS A 720 -11.83 15.09 12.52
C LYS A 720 -10.54 14.34 12.21
N ASN A 721 -9.80 13.89 13.23
CA ASN A 721 -8.61 13.07 13.04
C ASN A 721 -8.95 11.81 12.24
N LEU A 722 -10.00 11.07 12.57
CA LEU A 722 -10.35 9.83 11.86
C LEU A 722 -10.71 10.04 10.38
N ILE A 723 -11.39 11.16 10.05
CA ILE A 723 -11.95 11.41 8.71
C ILE A 723 -11.14 12.38 7.84
N ALA A 724 -10.10 13.06 8.37
CA ALA A 724 -9.45 14.16 7.67
C ALA A 724 -8.86 13.78 6.31
N LYS A 725 -8.09 12.67 6.20
CA LYS A 725 -7.51 12.25 4.92
C LYS A 725 -8.55 11.88 3.85
N PRO A 726 -9.54 10.98 4.11
CA PRO A 726 -10.55 10.67 3.09
C PRO A 726 -11.39 11.88 2.70
N LEU A 727 -11.74 12.75 3.66
CA LEU A 727 -12.49 13.97 3.37
C LEU A 727 -11.67 15.00 2.59
N GLU A 728 -10.40 15.22 2.94
CA GLU A 728 -9.50 16.11 2.19
C GLU A 728 -9.40 15.67 0.74
N HIS A 729 -9.21 14.37 0.50
CA HIS A 729 -9.12 13.81 -0.85
C HIS A 729 -10.40 14.08 -1.66
N ALA A 730 -11.57 13.88 -1.06
CA ALA A 730 -12.87 14.16 -1.69
C ALA A 730 -13.03 15.66 -2.00
N LEU A 731 -12.73 16.53 -1.02
CA LEU A 731 -12.83 17.99 -1.15
C LEU A 731 -11.88 18.55 -2.22
N ARG A 732 -10.61 18.12 -2.23
CA ARG A 732 -9.64 18.54 -3.27
C ARG A 732 -10.04 18.07 -4.65
N THR A 733 -10.60 16.86 -4.75
CA THR A 733 -11.08 16.37 -6.04
C THR A 733 -12.30 17.15 -6.53
N TYR A 734 -13.20 17.52 -5.62
CA TYR A 734 -14.31 18.41 -5.95
C TYR A 734 -13.84 19.82 -6.34
N GLN A 735 -12.85 20.39 -5.63
CA GLN A 735 -12.24 21.69 -5.97
C GLN A 735 -11.60 21.70 -7.36
N ARG A 736 -11.00 20.58 -7.80
CA ARG A 736 -10.48 20.44 -9.18
C ARG A 736 -11.59 20.45 -10.24
N ARG A 737 -12.80 19.98 -9.90
CA ARG A 737 -13.97 19.98 -10.79
C ARG A 737 -14.65 21.36 -10.83
N ASP A 738 -14.64 22.09 -9.72
CA ASP A 738 -15.18 23.46 -9.62
C ASP A 738 -14.16 24.42 -8.95
N PRO A 739 -13.17 24.93 -9.72
CA PRO A 739 -12.09 25.75 -9.18
C PRO A 739 -12.53 27.11 -8.61
N ASN A 740 -13.72 27.59 -8.97
CA ASN A 740 -14.24 28.89 -8.52
C ASN A 740 -14.96 28.81 -7.16
N ASN A 741 -15.12 27.61 -6.61
CA ASN A 741 -15.84 27.39 -5.36
C ASN A 741 -15.00 27.77 -4.14
N GLN A 742 -15.37 28.87 -3.47
CA GLN A 742 -14.66 29.38 -2.29
C GLN A 742 -15.10 28.69 -0.98
N ASP A 743 -16.16 27.88 -1.01
CA ASP A 743 -16.75 27.26 0.19
C ASP A 743 -15.92 26.07 0.73
N ILE A 744 -14.95 25.58 -0.06
CA ILE A 744 -14.11 24.42 0.24
C ILE A 744 -12.89 24.81 1.09
N GLU A 745 -12.33 26.00 0.87
CA GLU A 745 -11.09 26.43 1.53
C GLU A 745 -11.20 26.50 3.07
N PRO A 746 -12.32 26.96 3.66
CA PRO A 746 -12.52 26.89 5.11
C PRO A 746 -12.45 25.46 5.65
N LEU A 747 -13.05 24.49 4.95
CA LEU A 747 -13.04 23.08 5.35
C LEU A 747 -11.62 22.49 5.30
N LEU A 748 -10.88 22.76 4.22
CA LEU A 748 -9.49 22.31 4.09
C LEU A 748 -8.59 22.91 5.18
N ARG A 749 -8.81 24.18 5.55
CA ARG A 749 -8.07 24.84 6.63
C ARG A 749 -8.35 24.17 7.98
N THR A 750 -9.60 23.83 8.29
CA THR A 750 -9.98 23.14 9.53
C THR A 750 -9.39 21.74 9.63
N LEU A 751 -9.22 21.03 8.51
CA LEU A 751 -8.68 19.67 8.51
C LEU A 751 -7.14 19.63 8.57
N LYS A 752 -6.45 20.75 8.31
CA LYS A 752 -4.99 20.80 8.11
C LYS A 752 -4.20 20.09 9.21
N ASP A 753 -4.53 20.37 10.47
CA ASP A 753 -3.80 19.84 11.62
C ASP A 753 -4.20 18.38 11.96
N SER A 754 -5.35 17.93 11.47
CA SER A 754 -5.89 16.57 11.63
C SER A 754 -5.41 15.58 10.56
N ILE A 755 -5.02 16.05 9.37
CA ILE A 755 -4.49 15.19 8.28
C ILE A 755 -3.34 14.28 8.74
N PRO A 756 -2.27 14.77 9.42
CA PRO A 756 -1.18 13.91 9.87
C PRO A 756 -1.63 12.90 10.95
N LEU A 757 -2.74 13.15 11.65
CA LEU A 757 -3.32 12.23 12.63
C LEU A 757 -4.25 11.17 12.01
N SER A 758 -4.61 11.31 10.75
CA SER A 758 -5.74 10.55 10.20
C SER A 758 -5.43 9.13 9.79
N ARG A 759 -4.23 8.91 9.24
CA ARG A 759 -3.78 7.59 8.80
C ARG A 759 -2.30 7.44 9.07
N ARG A 760 -1.94 6.35 9.74
CA ARG A 760 -0.58 5.82 9.89
C ARG A 760 -0.47 4.49 9.13
N THR A 761 -0.73 4.57 7.84
CA THR A 761 -0.60 3.42 6.93
C THR A 761 0.78 3.45 6.29
N GLY A 762 1.37 2.30 5.98
CA GLY A 762 2.59 2.21 5.17
C GLY A 762 2.40 2.62 3.69
N GLY A 763 1.38 3.43 3.39
CA GLY A 763 1.13 4.04 2.09
C GLY A 763 2.01 5.27 1.91
N THR A 764 2.29 5.59 0.65
CA THR A 764 3.25 6.62 0.26
C THR A 764 2.52 7.88 -0.16
N ASP A 765 3.05 9.03 0.22
CA ASP A 765 2.50 10.31 -0.24
C ASP A 765 2.80 10.51 -1.73
N LEU A 766 1.94 11.27 -2.42
CA LEU A 766 2.08 11.51 -3.86
C LEU A 766 3.44 12.14 -4.20
N ASN A 767 3.91 13.07 -3.37
CA ASN A 767 5.21 13.73 -3.52
C ASN A 767 6.38 12.75 -3.36
N GLU A 768 6.28 11.81 -2.41
CA GLU A 768 7.30 10.77 -2.23
C GLU A 768 7.35 9.85 -3.46
N LEU A 769 6.18 9.41 -3.93
CA LEU A 769 6.09 8.55 -5.10
C LEU A 769 6.59 9.25 -6.36
N GLU A 770 6.27 10.53 -6.54
CA GLU A 770 6.79 11.37 -7.62
C GLU A 770 8.32 11.45 -7.54
N SER A 771 8.91 11.66 -6.37
CA SER A 771 10.36 11.71 -6.20
C SER A 771 11.08 10.41 -6.57
N TRP A 772 10.43 9.25 -6.39
CA TRP A 772 11.01 7.95 -6.77
C TRP A 772 10.76 7.57 -8.22
N THR A 773 9.95 8.33 -8.95
CA THR A 773 9.54 8.03 -10.33
C THR A 773 10.03 9.05 -11.35
N THR A 774 10.40 10.27 -10.92
CA THR A 774 10.77 11.38 -11.81
C THR A 774 12.26 11.46 -12.17
N THR A 775 13.17 10.82 -11.44
CA THR A 775 14.62 10.97 -11.67
C THR A 775 15.10 10.25 -12.95
N PRO A 776 15.57 10.96 -13.99
CA PRO A 776 16.16 10.33 -15.17
C PRO A 776 17.48 9.63 -14.81
N PRO A 777 17.79 8.44 -15.36
CA PRO A 777 17.24 7.87 -16.59
C PRO A 777 16.08 6.88 -16.39
N THR A 778 15.49 6.74 -15.19
CA THR A 778 14.90 5.45 -14.82
C THR A 778 13.74 5.51 -13.82
N GLY A 779 12.65 4.81 -14.13
CA GLY A 779 11.48 4.67 -13.25
C GLY A 779 11.72 3.89 -11.95
N PHE A 780 10.63 3.62 -11.21
CA PHE A 780 10.62 3.18 -9.81
C PHE A 780 11.56 2.01 -9.46
N SER A 781 11.79 1.08 -10.38
CA SER A 781 12.72 -0.04 -10.21
C SER A 781 14.15 0.43 -9.89
N SER A 782 14.62 1.50 -10.52
CA SER A 782 15.97 1.99 -10.30
C SER A 782 16.09 2.80 -9.02
N ALA A 783 15.01 3.46 -8.58
CA ALA A 783 14.99 4.08 -7.26
C ALA A 783 15.21 3.04 -6.16
N ILE A 784 14.65 1.83 -6.28
CA ILE A 784 14.89 0.72 -5.35
C ILE A 784 16.35 0.25 -5.43
N LYS A 785 16.93 0.14 -6.63
CA LYS A 785 18.34 -0.20 -6.81
C LYS A 785 19.26 0.80 -6.11
N LEU A 786 19.03 2.09 -6.33
CA LEU A 786 19.76 3.18 -5.68
C LEU A 786 19.64 3.11 -4.15
N THR A 787 18.46 2.76 -3.63
CA THR A 787 18.28 2.55 -2.19
C THR A 787 19.10 1.38 -1.66
N ILE A 788 19.10 0.23 -2.35
CA ILE A 788 19.93 -0.93 -1.98
C ILE A 788 21.42 -0.56 -2.03
N GLN A 789 21.86 0.11 -3.10
CA GLN A 789 23.23 0.59 -3.26
C GLN A 789 23.63 1.57 -2.16
N GLY A 790 22.74 2.49 -1.77
CA GLY A 790 22.95 3.41 -0.65
C GLY A 790 23.14 2.69 0.69
N LEU A 791 22.32 1.68 0.97
CA LEU A 791 22.44 0.84 2.17
C LEU A 791 23.74 0.03 2.19
N VAL A 792 24.14 -0.52 1.04
CA VAL A 792 25.41 -1.26 0.89
C VAL A 792 26.60 -0.33 1.07
N HIS A 793 26.60 0.83 0.39
CA HIS A 793 27.68 1.81 0.49
C HIS A 793 27.85 2.34 1.92
N TRP A 794 26.75 2.63 2.60
CA TRP A 794 26.77 3.03 4.01
C TRP A 794 27.39 1.94 4.90
N SER A 795 27.11 0.68 4.61
CA SER A 795 27.64 -0.47 5.35
C SER A 795 29.13 -0.75 5.10
N ILE A 796 29.72 -0.25 4.01
CA ILE A 796 31.15 -0.43 3.70
C ILE A 796 32.02 0.53 4.54
N HIS A 797 31.54 1.74 4.84
CA HIS A 797 32.30 2.79 5.54
C HIS A 797 31.53 3.42 6.72
N PRO A 798 31.22 2.64 7.78
CA PRO A 798 30.42 3.12 8.91
C PRO A 798 31.09 4.25 9.71
N ALA A 799 32.42 4.29 9.78
CA ALA A 799 33.16 5.30 10.55
C ALA A 799 33.31 6.67 9.84
N ILE A 800 33.15 6.70 8.51
CA ILE A 800 33.28 7.94 7.70
C ILE A 800 31.91 8.59 7.49
N ASN A 801 30.84 7.78 7.45
CA ASN A 801 29.46 8.24 7.30
C ASN A 801 28.70 8.00 8.60
N SER A 802 28.86 8.91 9.58
CA SER A 802 28.10 8.88 10.85
C SER A 802 26.59 8.89 10.58
N MET A 803 26.17 9.65 9.56
CA MET A 803 24.78 9.83 9.16
C MET A 803 24.20 8.61 8.44
N PRO A 804 22.98 8.18 8.81
CA PRO A 804 22.30 7.08 8.14
C PRO A 804 21.84 7.48 6.73
N THR A 805 21.69 6.48 5.86
CA THR A 805 21.09 6.68 4.53
C THR A 805 19.60 7.01 4.64
N SER A 806 19.06 7.76 3.68
CA SER A 806 17.68 8.30 3.64
C SER A 806 16.60 7.24 3.35
N TYR A 807 16.74 6.06 3.93
CA TYR A 807 15.89 4.91 3.73
C TYR A 807 14.50 5.08 4.36
N THR A 808 13.47 4.69 3.63
CA THR A 808 12.13 4.45 4.19
C THR A 808 11.59 3.14 3.69
N HIS A 809 11.10 2.32 4.60
CA HIS A 809 10.47 1.07 4.23
C HIS A 809 9.16 1.28 3.43
N ARG A 810 8.56 2.49 3.46
CA ARG A 810 7.41 2.84 2.60
C ARG A 810 7.72 2.64 1.11
N GLN A 811 8.95 2.89 0.69
CA GLN A 811 9.36 2.69 -0.70
C GLN A 811 9.28 1.22 -1.10
N VAL A 812 9.70 0.31 -0.21
CA VAL A 812 9.60 -1.14 -0.43
C VAL A 812 8.14 -1.58 -0.44
N LEU A 813 7.32 -1.10 0.49
CA LEU A 813 5.88 -1.40 0.54
C LEU A 813 5.15 -0.91 -0.72
N ALA A 814 5.46 0.29 -1.21
CA ALA A 814 4.92 0.79 -2.48
C ALA A 814 5.43 -0.01 -3.68
N ALA A 815 6.69 -0.43 -3.69
CA ALA A 815 7.23 -1.31 -4.73
C ALA A 815 6.48 -2.64 -4.81
N LEU A 816 6.21 -3.25 -3.66
CA LEU A 816 5.42 -4.48 -3.58
C LEU A 816 3.99 -4.27 -4.12
N LYS A 817 3.36 -3.15 -3.81
CA LYS A 817 1.99 -2.82 -4.28
C LYS A 817 1.93 -2.47 -5.76
N ILE A 818 2.86 -1.68 -6.27
CA ILE A 818 2.84 -1.12 -7.63
C ILE A 818 3.48 -2.08 -8.65
N MET A 819 4.67 -2.60 -8.34
CA MET A 819 5.43 -3.46 -9.27
C MET A 819 5.14 -4.95 -9.07
N GLY A 820 4.62 -5.33 -7.91
CA GLY A 820 4.40 -6.72 -7.51
C GLY A 820 5.66 -7.40 -6.94
N PRO A 821 5.49 -8.39 -6.05
CA PRO A 821 6.60 -9.03 -5.31
C PRO A 821 7.64 -9.68 -6.22
N LYS A 822 7.23 -10.19 -7.40
CA LYS A 822 8.15 -10.82 -8.36
C LYS A 822 9.15 -9.86 -8.98
N ARG A 823 8.72 -8.64 -9.33
CA ARG A 823 9.65 -7.65 -9.88
C ARG A 823 10.60 -7.14 -8.81
N VAL A 824 10.10 -6.91 -7.60
CA VAL A 824 10.92 -6.49 -6.45
C VAL A 824 11.99 -7.54 -6.10
N LEU A 825 11.61 -8.82 -6.03
CA LEU A 825 12.58 -9.90 -5.80
C LEU A 825 13.66 -9.92 -6.89
N HIS A 826 13.27 -9.79 -8.15
CA HIS A 826 14.24 -9.77 -9.25
C HIS A 826 15.21 -8.58 -9.15
N VAL A 827 14.73 -7.40 -8.75
CA VAL A 827 15.59 -6.23 -8.50
C VAL A 827 16.61 -6.51 -7.40
N ILE A 828 16.19 -7.13 -6.29
CA ILE A 828 17.09 -7.52 -5.20
C ILE A 828 18.15 -8.51 -5.70
N LEU A 829 17.75 -9.52 -6.48
CA LEU A 829 18.67 -10.53 -7.03
C LEU A 829 19.69 -9.93 -8.01
N GLU A 830 19.28 -8.95 -8.82
CA GLU A 830 20.18 -8.21 -9.72
C GLU A 830 21.23 -7.43 -8.95
N GLU A 831 20.85 -6.71 -7.88
CA GLU A 831 21.81 -5.98 -7.05
C GLU A 831 22.77 -6.93 -6.30
N ILE A 832 22.29 -8.09 -5.84
CA ILE A 832 23.17 -9.12 -5.26
C ILE A 832 24.19 -9.58 -6.30
N ARG A 833 23.78 -9.85 -7.54
CA ARG A 833 24.70 -10.25 -8.61
C ARG A 833 25.78 -9.19 -8.83
N GLN A 834 25.38 -7.95 -9.04
CA GLN A 834 26.29 -6.83 -9.31
C GLN A 834 27.30 -6.62 -8.18
N HIS A 835 26.84 -6.61 -6.92
CA HIS A 835 27.72 -6.43 -5.77
C HIS A 835 28.58 -7.67 -5.46
N THR A 836 28.12 -8.87 -5.85
CA THR A 836 28.93 -10.09 -5.77
C THR A 836 30.11 -10.02 -6.74
N GLU A 837 29.87 -9.56 -7.97
CA GLU A 837 30.92 -9.32 -8.97
C GLU A 837 31.90 -8.22 -8.52
N ALA A 838 31.40 -7.20 -7.83
CA ALA A 838 32.21 -6.12 -7.26
C ALA A 838 32.96 -6.49 -5.96
N GLY A 839 32.81 -7.71 -5.44
CA GLY A 839 33.52 -8.20 -4.24
C GLY A 839 32.91 -7.78 -2.89
N SER A 840 31.68 -7.28 -2.87
CA SER A 840 30.94 -6.84 -1.67
C SER A 840 29.76 -7.77 -1.33
N ALA A 841 29.88 -9.06 -1.69
CA ALA A 841 28.83 -10.06 -1.58
C ALA A 841 28.27 -10.17 -0.15
N ASN A 842 29.14 -10.28 0.86
CA ASN A 842 28.76 -10.43 2.26
C ASN A 842 27.84 -9.30 2.76
N ILE A 843 28.07 -8.07 2.34
CA ILE A 843 27.30 -6.87 2.73
C ILE A 843 25.95 -6.84 2.02
N VAL A 844 25.92 -7.05 0.69
CA VAL A 844 24.66 -7.01 -0.07
C VAL A 844 23.71 -8.14 0.33
N TYR A 845 24.24 -9.32 0.68
CA TYR A 845 23.39 -10.39 1.22
C TYR A 845 22.74 -9.98 2.55
N ASP A 846 23.46 -9.31 3.46
CA ASP A 846 22.88 -8.87 4.73
C ASP A 846 21.75 -7.86 4.54
N VAL A 847 21.95 -6.87 3.65
CA VAL A 847 20.91 -5.90 3.27
C VAL A 847 19.70 -6.60 2.66
N ALA A 848 19.92 -7.51 1.69
CA ALA A 848 18.85 -8.25 1.03
C ALA A 848 18.05 -9.15 1.98
N ILE A 849 18.73 -9.87 2.87
CA ILE A 849 18.09 -10.69 3.91
C ILE A 849 17.23 -9.80 4.80
N SER A 850 17.77 -8.68 5.26
CA SER A 850 17.06 -7.74 6.14
C SER A 850 15.82 -7.14 5.46
N LEU A 851 15.88 -6.83 4.16
CA LEU A 851 14.72 -6.37 3.37
C LEU A 851 13.63 -7.44 3.23
N ILE A 852 14.00 -8.71 3.06
CA ILE A 852 13.04 -9.82 2.88
C ILE A 852 12.41 -10.24 4.22
N CYS A 853 13.23 -10.26 5.28
CA CYS A 853 12.82 -10.60 6.65
C CYS A 853 12.12 -9.44 7.38
N ALA A 854 12.08 -8.24 6.80
CA ALA A 854 11.43 -7.09 7.40
C ALA A 854 9.95 -7.38 7.74
N PRO A 855 9.50 -6.95 8.94
CA PRO A 855 8.12 -7.11 9.38
C PRO A 855 7.17 -6.34 8.46
N ASP A 856 5.99 -6.90 8.22
CA ASP A 856 4.98 -6.31 7.32
C ASP A 856 3.59 -6.60 7.86
N ALA A 857 2.82 -5.54 8.06
CA ALA A 857 1.46 -5.59 8.59
C ALA A 857 0.55 -6.53 7.77
N ALA A 858 0.75 -6.62 6.45
CA ALA A 858 -0.05 -7.49 5.59
C ALA A 858 0.27 -8.98 5.78
N LYS A 859 1.44 -9.34 6.35
CA LYS A 859 1.90 -10.72 6.53
C LYS A 859 1.35 -11.38 7.81
N ASP A 860 1.09 -10.60 8.86
CA ASP A 860 0.79 -11.11 10.22
C ASP A 860 -0.71 -11.24 10.56
N ALA A 861 -1.62 -11.10 9.58
CA ALA A 861 -3.05 -11.31 9.82
C ALA A 861 -3.34 -12.80 10.09
N PRO A 862 -3.95 -13.16 11.24
CA PRO A 862 -4.20 -14.56 11.60
C PRO A 862 -5.06 -15.29 10.55
N ALA A 863 -4.86 -16.60 10.43
CA ALA A 863 -5.71 -17.42 9.57
C ALA A 863 -7.14 -17.43 10.14
N VAL A 864 -8.13 -17.14 9.30
CA VAL A 864 -9.53 -17.11 9.73
C VAL A 864 -10.06 -18.54 9.79
N VAL A 865 -10.54 -18.94 10.96
CA VAL A 865 -11.32 -20.14 11.18
C VAL A 865 -12.79 -19.76 11.31
N ASP A 866 -13.68 -20.49 10.66
CA ASP A 866 -15.12 -20.34 10.83
C ASP A 866 -15.55 -20.76 12.25
N ALA A 867 -16.81 -20.49 12.61
CA ALA A 867 -17.39 -20.88 13.91
C ALA A 867 -17.38 -22.41 14.17
N ASN A 868 -17.09 -23.21 13.14
CA ASN A 868 -17.00 -24.67 13.20
C ASN A 868 -15.53 -25.16 13.23
N GLY A 869 -14.56 -24.25 13.31
CA GLY A 869 -13.12 -24.54 13.35
C GLY A 869 -12.49 -24.85 11.98
N ASN A 870 -13.19 -24.63 10.87
CA ASN A 870 -12.64 -24.82 9.53
C ASN A 870 -11.94 -23.57 9.03
N MET A 871 -10.74 -23.74 8.48
CA MET A 871 -10.01 -22.66 7.83
C MET A 871 -10.81 -22.11 6.64
N LEU A 872 -11.20 -20.83 6.69
CA LEU A 872 -11.77 -20.13 5.54
C LEU A 872 -10.68 -19.98 4.46
N PRO A 873 -11.03 -20.07 3.16
CA PRO A 873 -10.06 -19.89 2.10
C PRO A 873 -9.45 -18.49 2.22
N PRO A 874 -8.11 -18.35 2.25
CA PRO A 874 -7.48 -17.05 2.46
C PRO A 874 -7.91 -16.10 1.34
N VAL A 875 -8.50 -14.96 1.71
CA VAL A 875 -8.64 -13.80 0.81
C VAL A 875 -7.27 -13.58 0.17
N GLN A 876 -7.19 -13.68 -1.16
CA GLN A 876 -5.97 -13.78 -1.97
C GLN A 876 -4.75 -13.07 -1.33
N ARG A 877 -3.99 -13.77 -0.48
CA ARG A 877 -2.77 -13.25 0.14
C ARG A 877 -1.78 -13.01 -1.00
N GLN A 878 -1.34 -11.77 -1.21
CA GLN A 878 -0.20 -11.52 -2.09
C GLN A 878 0.97 -12.36 -1.58
N ARG A 879 1.58 -13.19 -2.43
CA ARG A 879 2.73 -14.02 -2.05
C ARG A 879 3.83 -13.10 -1.51
N SER A 880 4.35 -13.39 -0.33
CA SER A 880 5.44 -12.60 0.26
C SER A 880 6.73 -12.78 -0.56
N LEU A 881 7.70 -11.88 -0.39
CA LEU A 881 9.04 -12.04 -0.98
C LEU A 881 9.68 -13.37 -0.56
N ARG A 882 9.49 -13.80 0.69
CA ARG A 882 9.95 -15.08 1.22
C ARG A 882 9.29 -16.27 0.51
N ASP A 883 7.97 -16.24 0.36
CA ASP A 883 7.22 -17.31 -0.35
C ASP A 883 7.67 -17.44 -1.80
N LEU A 884 7.87 -16.29 -2.46
CA LEU A 884 8.31 -16.28 -3.85
C LEU A 884 9.76 -16.77 -4.00
N LEU A 885 10.65 -16.34 -3.10
CA LEU A 885 12.04 -16.80 -3.05
C LEU A 885 12.10 -18.33 -2.83
N LYS A 886 11.24 -18.88 -1.97
CA LYS A 886 11.10 -20.33 -1.79
C LYS A 886 10.72 -21.03 -3.09
N VAL A 887 9.72 -20.51 -3.81
CA VAL A 887 9.29 -21.07 -5.11
C VAL A 887 10.41 -21.01 -6.16
N GLU A 888 11.18 -19.92 -6.21
CA GLU A 888 12.34 -19.82 -7.13
C GLU A 888 13.47 -20.76 -6.73
N ALA A 889 13.72 -20.95 -5.44
CA ALA A 889 14.72 -21.89 -4.91
C ALA A 889 14.33 -23.35 -5.18
N GLU A 890 13.05 -23.71 -5.06
CA GLU A 890 12.53 -25.03 -5.45
C GLU A 890 12.71 -25.29 -6.95
N GLY A 891 12.68 -24.23 -7.77
CA GLY A 891 12.96 -24.27 -9.21
C GLY A 891 14.44 -24.29 -9.60
N CYS A 892 15.38 -24.40 -8.64
CA CYS A 892 16.80 -24.14 -8.86
C CYS A 892 17.45 -25.00 -9.95
N ARG A 893 17.02 -26.25 -10.20
CA ARG A 893 17.60 -27.10 -11.27
C ARG A 893 17.31 -26.57 -12.67
N LYS A 894 16.08 -26.09 -12.89
CA LYS A 894 15.69 -25.44 -14.16
C LYS A 894 16.45 -24.13 -14.34
N LEU A 895 16.66 -23.41 -13.23
CA LEU A 895 17.43 -22.18 -13.21
C LEU A 895 18.92 -22.44 -13.47
N GLN A 896 19.51 -23.47 -12.87
CA GLN A 896 20.92 -23.84 -13.03
C GLN A 896 21.26 -24.19 -14.48
N LYS A 897 20.33 -24.85 -15.21
CA LYS A 897 20.48 -25.14 -16.64
C LYS A 897 20.47 -23.86 -17.51
N LYS A 898 19.85 -22.76 -17.05
CA LYS A 898 19.74 -21.49 -17.78
C LYS A 898 20.78 -20.46 -17.36
N ASP A 899 20.97 -20.29 -16.05
CA ASP A 899 21.87 -19.35 -15.40
C ASP A 899 22.37 -19.95 -14.07
N PRO A 900 23.58 -20.55 -14.06
CA PRO A 900 24.12 -21.19 -12.87
C PRO A 900 24.46 -20.19 -11.76
N ALA A 901 24.87 -18.97 -12.10
CA ALA A 901 25.22 -17.94 -11.12
C ALA A 901 23.97 -17.45 -10.37
N LEU A 902 22.87 -17.21 -11.10
CA LEU A 902 21.60 -16.83 -10.49
C LEU A 902 21.02 -17.95 -9.62
N ALA A 903 21.13 -19.21 -10.07
CA ALA A 903 20.68 -20.36 -9.28
C ALA A 903 21.41 -20.45 -7.93
N GLU A 904 22.72 -20.22 -7.91
CA GLU A 904 23.50 -20.18 -6.69
C GLU A 904 23.10 -19.02 -5.77
N ILE A 905 22.89 -17.82 -6.33
CA ILE A 905 22.44 -16.63 -5.58
C ILE A 905 21.08 -16.88 -4.92
N VAL A 906 20.11 -17.41 -5.67
CA VAL A 906 18.76 -17.68 -5.18
C VAL A 906 18.78 -18.72 -4.05
N VAL A 907 19.48 -19.84 -4.23
CA VAL A 907 19.56 -20.89 -3.21
C VAL A 907 20.28 -20.38 -1.96
N ARG A 908 21.36 -19.60 -2.11
CA ARG A 908 22.08 -19.00 -0.98
C ARG A 908 21.17 -18.04 -0.21
N LEU A 909 20.51 -17.11 -0.90
CA LEU A 909 19.62 -16.14 -0.29
C LEU A 909 18.47 -16.84 0.43
N HIS A 910 17.86 -17.84 -0.18
CA HIS A 910 16.78 -18.62 0.42
C HIS A 910 17.23 -19.32 1.71
N ARG A 911 18.35 -20.05 1.70
CA ARG A 911 18.88 -20.72 2.90
C ARG A 911 19.15 -19.74 4.04
N ARG A 912 19.70 -18.56 3.74
CA ARG A 912 19.97 -17.53 4.74
C ARG A 912 18.71 -16.86 5.28
N VAL A 913 17.74 -16.57 4.43
CA VAL A 913 16.43 -16.03 4.84
C VAL A 913 15.70 -17.01 5.74
N GLU A 914 15.70 -18.30 5.39
CA GLU A 914 15.08 -19.33 6.23
C GLU A 914 15.78 -19.45 7.58
N ALA A 915 17.12 -19.48 7.60
CA ALA A 915 17.90 -19.49 8.84
C ALA A 915 17.62 -18.26 9.73
N GLN A 916 17.49 -17.08 9.12
CA GLN A 916 17.20 -15.82 9.82
C GLN A 916 15.80 -15.80 10.46
N MET A 917 14.84 -16.49 9.85
CA MET A 917 13.43 -16.53 10.27
C MET A 917 13.08 -17.71 11.17
N ILE A 918 14.06 -18.52 11.62
CA ILE A 918 13.81 -19.60 12.58
C ILE A 918 13.42 -18.95 13.91
N ILE A 919 12.22 -19.28 14.42
CA ILE A 919 11.84 -18.96 15.79
C ILE A 919 12.27 -20.14 16.65
N PRO A 920 13.28 -19.99 17.54
CA PRO A 920 13.68 -21.08 18.43
C PRO A 920 12.50 -21.48 19.32
N GLN A 921 12.21 -22.78 19.42
CA GLN A 921 11.32 -23.24 20.49
C GLN A 921 11.96 -22.88 21.84
N PRO A 922 11.20 -22.37 22.82
CA PRO A 922 11.76 -22.10 24.13
C PRO A 922 12.40 -23.40 24.64
N PRO A 923 13.68 -23.38 25.06
CA PRO A 923 14.25 -24.56 25.71
C PRO A 923 13.33 -24.89 26.87
N GLY A 924 12.93 -26.16 26.97
CA GLY A 924 12.11 -26.67 28.06
C GLY A 924 12.81 -26.44 29.38
N MET A 925 12.66 -25.25 29.94
CA MET A 925 12.93 -24.96 31.33
C MET A 925 11.91 -25.78 32.12
N LEU A 926 12.44 -26.74 32.88
CA LEU A 926 11.80 -27.44 33.98
C LEU A 926 10.34 -27.02 34.19
N GLN A 927 9.41 -27.88 33.77
CA GLN A 927 8.06 -27.91 34.33
C GLN A 927 8.22 -27.94 35.85
N THR A 928 8.11 -26.78 36.48
CA THR A 928 7.65 -26.70 37.86
C THR A 928 6.29 -27.36 37.82
N ALA A 929 6.25 -28.59 38.30
CA ALA A 929 5.04 -29.36 38.47
C ALA A 929 3.94 -28.43 38.99
N GLU A 930 2.79 -28.45 38.33
CA GLU A 930 1.56 -27.86 38.81
C GLU A 930 1.34 -28.33 40.26
N MET A 931 1.77 -27.51 41.22
CA MET A 931 1.36 -27.65 42.60
C MET A 931 -0.04 -27.09 42.66
N SER A 932 -1.00 -27.97 42.44
CA SER A 932 -2.37 -27.82 42.89
C SER A 932 -2.36 -27.23 44.30
N LEU A 933 -2.93 -26.02 44.42
CA LEU A 933 -3.21 -25.36 45.68
C LEU A 933 -4.17 -26.22 46.51
N ASN A 934 -3.63 -27.16 47.27
CA ASN A 934 -4.32 -27.72 48.43
C ASN A 934 -3.89 -26.92 49.65
N LEU A 935 -4.82 -26.08 50.11
CA LEU A 935 -4.83 -25.52 51.45
C LEU A 935 -4.90 -26.68 52.45
N ASP A 936 -3.77 -27.00 53.11
CA ASP A 936 -3.70 -27.45 54.52
C ASP A 936 -2.25 -27.85 54.90
N GLY A 937 -1.72 -27.26 55.98
CA GLY A 937 -0.73 -27.90 56.86
C GLY A 937 0.74 -27.42 56.84
N ASP A 938 1.15 -26.86 57.99
CA ASP A 938 2.49 -26.83 58.62
C ASP A 938 3.57 -25.79 58.25
N THR A 939 3.71 -24.84 59.17
CA THR A 939 4.65 -23.72 59.30
C THR A 939 6.00 -24.12 59.93
N ALA A 940 6.78 -25.02 59.32
CA ALA A 940 8.07 -25.45 59.92
C ALA A 940 9.31 -25.41 59.01
N ALA A 941 9.18 -25.09 57.72
CA ALA A 941 10.30 -25.19 56.77
C ALA A 941 11.01 -23.86 56.42
N LEU A 942 10.64 -22.74 57.05
CA LEU A 942 11.22 -21.42 56.76
C LEU A 942 12.49 -21.09 57.59
N GLY A 943 12.83 -21.92 58.59
CA GLY A 943 13.95 -21.67 59.51
C GLY A 943 15.33 -22.05 58.99
N ASP A 944 15.44 -23.08 58.15
CA ASP A 944 16.76 -23.67 57.81
C ASP A 944 17.41 -23.08 56.54
N ALA A 945 16.66 -22.38 55.69
CA ALA A 945 17.21 -21.75 54.49
C ALA A 945 17.94 -20.41 54.78
N MET A 946 17.65 -19.78 55.93
CA MET A 946 18.18 -18.46 56.29
C MET A 946 19.52 -18.53 57.05
N ALA A 947 19.92 -19.70 57.54
CA ALA A 947 21.17 -19.92 58.25
C ALA A 947 22.38 -20.19 57.33
N ALA A 948 22.16 -20.51 56.05
CA ALA A 948 23.23 -20.84 55.10
C ALA A 948 23.81 -19.63 54.33
N ALA A 949 23.15 -18.46 54.37
CA ALA A 949 23.56 -17.27 53.62
C ALA A 949 24.48 -16.30 54.42
N ALA A 950 24.82 -16.63 55.67
CA ALA A 950 25.51 -15.71 56.58
C ALA A 950 26.98 -16.07 56.89
N SER A 951 27.60 -17.03 56.21
CA SER A 951 28.99 -17.43 56.48
C SER A 951 29.88 -17.43 55.23
N GLY A 952 30.66 -16.36 55.03
CA GLY A 952 31.75 -16.35 54.05
C GLY A 952 32.35 -14.98 53.73
N VAL A 953 32.97 -14.32 54.72
CA VAL A 953 33.86 -13.16 54.51
C VAL A 953 35.32 -13.59 54.74
N GLN A 954 36.20 -13.28 53.78
CA GLN A 954 37.66 -13.03 53.89
C GLN A 954 38.18 -12.91 52.43
N GLY A 955 38.83 -11.87 51.91
CA GLY A 955 39.67 -10.82 52.48
C GLY A 955 41.09 -11.02 51.95
N ASP A 956 41.57 -10.21 51.00
CA ASP A 956 42.97 -9.72 51.03
C ASP A 956 43.26 -8.53 50.09
N ASN A 957 44.03 -7.59 50.63
CA ASN A 957 44.57 -6.38 50.01
C ASN A 957 45.85 -6.69 49.21
N MET A 958 46.10 -5.97 48.11
CA MET A 958 47.46 -5.57 47.71
C MET A 958 47.41 -4.29 46.86
N SER A 959 48.16 -3.29 47.32
CA SER A 959 48.42 -1.99 46.71
C SER A 959 49.67 -1.99 45.82
N VAL A 960 49.86 -0.89 45.08
CA VAL A 960 51.13 -0.15 44.80
C VAL A 960 51.45 0.10 43.30
N ASP A 961 51.47 1.40 42.98
CA ASP A 961 52.30 2.22 42.07
C ASP A 961 52.17 2.27 40.52
N ASN A 962 51.70 3.45 40.08
CA ASN A 962 52.49 4.54 39.47
C ASN A 962 53.18 4.28 38.12
N LEU A 963 52.66 4.91 37.05
CA LEU A 963 53.44 5.39 35.90
C LEU A 963 52.73 6.57 35.22
N THR A 964 53.26 7.75 35.53
CA THR A 964 53.21 9.00 34.76
C THR A 964 53.81 8.86 33.37
N LEU A 965 53.23 9.51 32.35
CA LEU A 965 53.85 10.02 31.09
C LEU A 965 52.74 10.76 30.30
N ASP A 966 52.56 12.06 30.51
CA ASP A 966 53.18 13.21 29.82
C ASP A 966 52.69 13.47 28.39
N VAL A 967 52.35 14.74 28.21
CA VAL A 967 51.58 15.41 27.19
C VAL A 967 52.53 15.94 26.11
N SER A 968 52.21 15.70 24.84
CA SER A 968 52.82 16.44 23.72
C SER A 968 51.76 17.23 22.97
N MET A 969 51.74 18.53 23.26
CA MET A 969 51.05 19.60 22.54
C MET A 969 51.79 19.92 21.24
N GLY A 970 51.05 19.98 20.12
CA GLY A 970 51.61 20.31 18.81
C GLY A 970 50.62 21.07 17.91
N GLY A 971 50.47 22.36 18.18
CA GLY A 971 50.50 23.44 17.20
C GLY A 971 49.60 23.40 15.95
N VAL A 972 48.60 24.27 15.97
CA VAL A 972 47.82 24.83 14.86
C VAL A 972 48.74 25.50 13.81
N PRO A 973 48.32 25.59 12.53
CA PRO A 973 47.99 26.92 12.03
C PRO A 973 46.71 26.96 11.20
N SER A 974 45.95 28.03 11.44
CA SER A 974 44.85 28.53 10.63
C SER A 974 45.39 29.22 9.38
N ASP A 975 44.74 29.08 8.21
CA ASP A 975 44.42 30.25 7.38
C ASP A 975 43.32 29.97 6.32
N LEU A 976 42.71 31.09 5.94
CA LEU A 976 41.46 31.43 5.27
C LEU A 976 41.24 30.95 3.81
N GLY A 977 39.96 30.92 3.39
CA GLY A 977 39.59 30.97 1.98
C GLY A 977 38.11 30.81 1.64
N LEU A 978 37.30 31.86 1.85
CA LEU A 978 35.96 32.02 1.28
C LEU A 978 36.00 32.05 -0.26
N GLY A 979 35.01 31.43 -0.92
CA GLY A 979 34.76 31.64 -2.35
C GLY A 979 33.48 30.96 -2.86
N SER A 980 32.41 31.76 -2.98
CA SER A 980 31.18 31.43 -3.72
C SER A 980 31.43 31.47 -5.22
N ALA A 981 30.88 30.51 -5.98
CA ALA A 981 30.80 30.60 -7.44
C ALA A 981 29.52 29.91 -7.96
N ASN A 982 28.58 30.78 -8.30
CA ASN A 982 27.46 30.54 -9.20
C ASN A 982 28.01 30.69 -10.63
N ASP A 983 27.87 29.69 -11.52
CA ASP A 983 27.98 29.96 -12.95
C ASP A 983 27.19 28.97 -13.80
N GLY A 984 26.34 29.52 -14.67
CA GLY A 984 25.52 28.81 -15.64
C GLY A 984 26.16 28.89 -17.02
N GLY A 985 26.32 27.75 -17.68
CA GLY A 985 26.88 27.64 -19.02
C GLY A 985 25.86 27.09 -20.01
N SER A 986 25.33 27.99 -20.85
CA SER A 986 24.56 27.72 -22.06
C SER A 986 25.44 27.10 -23.15
N LEU A 987 25.00 26.00 -23.78
CA LEU A 987 25.57 25.51 -25.03
C LEU A 987 24.46 25.08 -26.02
N ASP A 988 24.60 25.63 -27.22
CA ASP A 988 23.79 25.53 -28.44
C ASP A 988 23.95 24.16 -29.15
N PRO A 989 22.89 23.56 -29.72
CA PRO A 989 23.01 22.47 -30.67
C PRO A 989 22.48 22.87 -32.05
N SER A 990 23.39 23.06 -33.00
CA SER A 990 23.09 23.01 -34.43
C SER A 990 24.05 22.03 -35.11
N GLY A 991 23.51 20.98 -35.72
CA GLY A 991 24.30 20.02 -36.50
C GLY A 991 23.56 18.71 -36.76
N ASP A 992 23.31 18.46 -38.05
CA ASP A 992 23.14 17.14 -38.69
C ASP A 992 21.74 16.51 -38.73
N ALA A 993 20.94 17.05 -39.65
CA ALA A 993 19.92 16.32 -40.39
C ALA A 993 20.51 15.81 -41.71
N ALA A 994 20.68 14.49 -41.86
CA ALA A 994 20.70 13.79 -43.15
C ALA A 994 20.89 12.28 -42.94
N MET A 995 19.81 11.51 -42.82
CA MET A 995 19.70 10.10 -43.24
C MET A 995 18.26 9.65 -42.97
N PHE A 996 17.54 9.22 -44.02
CA PHE A 996 16.33 8.36 -44.05
C PHE A 996 15.41 8.80 -45.21
N GLU A 997 15.87 8.57 -46.44
CA GLU A 997 15.00 8.45 -47.61
C GLU A 997 14.87 6.97 -47.98
N GLY A 998 13.63 6.52 -48.19
CA GLY A 998 13.32 5.34 -48.98
C GLY A 998 12.61 4.21 -48.22
N PHE A 999 11.27 4.23 -48.22
CA PHE A 999 10.45 3.01 -48.28
C PHE A 999 9.08 3.35 -48.89
N ASP A 1000 8.84 2.84 -50.10
CA ASP A 1000 7.59 2.95 -50.87
C ASP A 1000 6.43 2.17 -50.22
N THR A 1001 5.28 2.83 -50.07
CA THR A 1001 4.02 2.29 -49.57
C THR A 1001 3.02 2.13 -50.71
N GLN A 1002 2.95 0.96 -51.35
CA GLN A 1002 1.93 0.69 -52.39
C GLN A 1002 1.20 -0.66 -52.33
N ASP A 1003 1.40 -1.49 -51.30
CA ASP A 1003 0.78 -2.84 -51.24
C ASP A 1003 -0.21 -3.08 -50.07
N MET A 1004 -0.80 -2.02 -49.49
CA MET A 1004 -1.67 -2.13 -48.29
C MET A 1004 -3.19 -2.07 -48.52
N ASP A 1005 -3.69 -2.03 -49.76
CA ASP A 1005 -5.12 -1.80 -50.03
C ASP A 1005 -5.83 -2.92 -50.80
N ASN A 1006 -5.74 -4.18 -50.33
CA ASN A 1006 -6.68 -5.19 -50.81
C ASN A 1006 -6.90 -6.34 -49.82
N PHE A 1007 -7.77 -6.13 -48.82
CA PHE A 1007 -8.45 -7.25 -48.16
C PHE A 1007 -9.84 -6.82 -47.67
N ASP A 1008 -10.86 -7.37 -48.31
CA ASP A 1008 -12.28 -7.08 -48.11
C ASP A 1008 -12.80 -7.77 -46.83
N TRP A 1009 -13.39 -7.00 -45.91
CA TRP A 1009 -13.69 -7.44 -44.53
C TRP A 1009 -15.11 -7.97 -44.31
N ASP A 1010 -15.95 -8.04 -45.36
CA ASP A 1010 -17.37 -8.37 -45.22
C ASP A 1010 -17.74 -9.85 -45.46
N ASP A 1011 -16.82 -10.74 -45.82
CA ASP A 1011 -17.18 -12.10 -46.27
C ASP A 1011 -17.10 -13.22 -45.20
N ILE A 1012 -17.33 -12.90 -43.91
CA ILE A 1012 -17.52 -13.92 -42.86
C ILE A 1012 -18.91 -13.79 -42.22
N GLY A 1013 -19.91 -13.51 -43.05
CA GLY A 1013 -21.33 -13.59 -42.69
C GLY A 1013 -22.04 -14.85 -43.20
N ASN A 1014 -21.46 -15.61 -44.12
CA ASN A 1014 -22.12 -16.73 -44.79
C ASN A 1014 -21.48 -18.08 -44.50
N SER A 1015 -21.58 -18.55 -43.26
CA SER A 1015 -21.76 -19.99 -42.99
C SER A 1015 -22.29 -20.24 -41.57
N PHE A 1016 -23.52 -19.77 -41.30
CA PHE A 1016 -24.45 -20.45 -40.40
C PHE A 1016 -25.86 -20.37 -40.99
#